data_AF-R6EGX2-F1
#
_entry.id   AF-R6EGX2-F1
#
_cell.length_a   1.000
_cell.length_b   1.000
_cell.length_c   1.000
_cell.angle_alpha   90.00
_cell.angle_beta   90.00
_cell.angle_gamma   90.00
#
_symmetry.space_group_name_H-M   'P 1'
#
loop_
_entity.id
_entity.type
_entity.pdbx_description
1 polymer ?
#
loop_
_entity_poly.entity_id
_entity_poly.type
_entity_poly.pdbx_seq_one_letter_code
_entity_poly.pdbx_strand_id
1 'polypeptide(L)'
;MASCLAIFVSMPVAAQYMDGNTRAWGNMEYQEDPWVYNVSRPFFITRGLQNRHLSVWASHGRYYDKDRGYWRWQRPSLFCTTEDLFTQTIVVPYLIPMLENAGAIVFTPRERDWQRHEIIIDNDDAIQAPYYTETDNGKRWKRTKIKGFAATKGTYNDGDAPFSNGTVRQAKATRKDRASEISYQPNIPEEGKYAVYVSYQTVSKSVPDARYIVYHKGQATEFTVNQRMGGGTWVYLGTFEFDKGCNAFNRVVVTNHSSKKGVVTSDAVRFGGGMGNIQRGGAKSGMLRCLEGARYYAQWAGAPYEVYSGKEGKDDYADDINTRSLMTNWLAGGSVYVPAKDGLGVPIELSLAIHSDAGFARDGRSLIGSLAISTTDFNDGVLNSGISRKTSSDFAKALLNNVVYDIARKYGRWNKRYLWDRNYSETRLPEVPSAILETLSHQNFPDMKLAQDPMFRFTLARSIYKTVLRYVSTNHGVPYTVQPLPPVNFSVDINEKGQAVLSWSAQEDPCESTATPTSYNLYIASGTGGFDNGTNITSNKAIVNMEPGVQYNFRVTACNAGGESFPSEVLSAVYRPEATKTILVVNNFHRLAAPQVIDNAGQQGFDLEADPGVSYGRTAGWNGKQIVFDTSARGRAGAAALGYSGAEMAGKFIAGNDFNYTVTHVEAINASQAYNIVSCSSEAVIGGKIDLNRYACVDLICGLERHDGYTPEFYKTFTTTMQSKLMAYTRGGGALLVSGAYIGSDMVQPQERDFLRNTLKVNYELPTDSIQASGVVNGLGMTFDFHNQLNERHYAVLHPEILSPVESAICAMRYEAGGSAAVGYKGTDYSVFTMAFPFECVKDEHTRHLLMRGILNYIMND
;
A
#
# COMPACT_ATOMS: atom_id res chain seq x y z
N MET A 1 19.54 -24.21 -61.63
CA MET A 1 19.66 -24.76 -60.27
C MET A 1 19.05 -23.76 -59.31
N ALA A 2 18.14 -24.17 -58.44
CA ALA A 2 17.58 -23.30 -57.40
C ALA A 2 18.27 -23.64 -56.08
N SER A 3 18.80 -22.62 -55.39
CA SER A 3 19.39 -22.78 -54.05
C SER A 3 18.44 -22.19 -53.02
N CYS A 4 17.74 -23.05 -52.29
CA CYS A 4 16.93 -22.63 -51.16
C CYS A 4 17.83 -22.31 -49.97
N LEU A 5 17.87 -21.03 -49.57
CA LEU A 5 18.47 -20.63 -48.29
C LEU A 5 17.36 -20.61 -47.23
N ALA A 6 17.31 -21.62 -46.38
CA ALA A 6 16.32 -21.71 -45.32
C ALA A 6 16.69 -20.74 -44.17
N ILE A 7 15.92 -19.67 -44.01
CA ILE A 7 16.01 -18.79 -42.84
C ILE A 7 15.33 -19.49 -41.66
N PHE A 8 16.13 -20.04 -40.75
CA PHE A 8 15.63 -20.50 -39.45
C PHE A 8 15.29 -19.29 -38.57
N VAL A 9 14.05 -18.81 -38.67
CA VAL A 9 13.46 -17.96 -37.64
C VAL A 9 13.18 -18.85 -36.43
N SER A 10 14.05 -18.81 -35.43
CA SER A 10 13.74 -19.36 -34.11
C SER A 10 12.66 -18.50 -33.47
N MET A 11 11.39 -18.87 -33.66
CA MET A 11 10.32 -18.34 -32.83
C MET A 11 10.64 -18.70 -31.37
N PRO A 12 10.67 -17.75 -30.43
CA PRO A 12 10.77 -18.10 -29.02
C PRO A 12 9.51 -18.88 -28.67
N VAL A 13 9.67 -20.15 -28.31
CA VAL A 13 8.58 -20.95 -27.74
C VAL A 13 8.13 -20.21 -26.49
N ALA A 14 6.92 -19.63 -26.53
CA ALA A 14 6.36 -18.93 -25.40
C ALA A 14 6.32 -19.91 -24.22
N ALA A 15 7.06 -19.61 -23.15
CA ALA A 15 7.03 -20.42 -21.95
C ALA A 15 5.60 -20.38 -21.40
N GLN A 16 4.89 -21.50 -21.55
CA GLN A 16 3.52 -21.60 -21.08
C GLN A 16 3.52 -21.45 -19.56
N TYR A 17 2.85 -20.42 -19.05
CA TYR A 17 2.68 -20.23 -17.62
C TYR A 17 2.09 -21.49 -16.98
N MET A 18 2.56 -21.83 -15.78
CA MET A 18 2.01 -22.97 -15.05
C MET A 18 0.86 -22.51 -14.17
N ASP A 19 -0.32 -23.08 -14.41
CA ASP A 19 -1.51 -22.78 -13.61
C ASP A 19 -1.58 -23.60 -12.31
N GLY A 20 -0.85 -24.72 -12.22
CA GLY A 20 -0.99 -25.67 -11.11
C GLY A 20 -2.35 -26.40 -11.08
N ASN A 21 -3.06 -26.40 -12.21
CA ASN A 21 -4.39 -26.99 -12.34
C ASN A 21 -4.37 -28.51 -12.17
N THR A 22 -5.14 -29.00 -11.19
CA THR A 22 -5.43 -30.44 -11.03
C THR A 22 -6.92 -30.77 -11.09
N ARG A 23 -7.78 -29.76 -11.34
CA ARG A 23 -9.25 -29.83 -11.15
C ARG A 23 -9.64 -30.41 -9.78
N ALA A 24 -8.84 -30.13 -8.74
CA ALA A 24 -8.90 -30.83 -7.46
C ALA A 24 -10.29 -30.76 -6.80
N TRP A 25 -10.96 -29.61 -6.92
CA TRP A 25 -12.29 -29.41 -6.35
C TRP A 25 -13.39 -30.20 -7.06
N GLY A 26 -13.21 -30.58 -8.34
CA GLY A 26 -14.21 -31.29 -9.12
C GLY A 26 -15.51 -30.49 -9.27
N ASN A 27 -16.52 -30.85 -8.47
CA ASN A 27 -17.81 -30.18 -8.37
C ASN A 27 -18.03 -29.45 -7.02
N MET A 28 -17.04 -29.44 -6.12
CA MET A 28 -17.12 -28.74 -4.84
C MET A 28 -16.87 -27.24 -5.05
N GLU A 29 -17.90 -26.42 -4.82
CA GLU A 29 -17.80 -24.98 -5.00
C GLU A 29 -18.69 -24.24 -3.99
N TYR A 30 -18.21 -23.10 -3.49
CA TYR A 30 -19.01 -22.21 -2.66
C TYR A 30 -19.91 -21.32 -3.53
N GLN A 31 -21.23 -21.40 -3.29
CA GLN A 31 -22.28 -20.82 -4.14
C GLN A 31 -23.24 -19.87 -3.38
N GLU A 32 -22.98 -19.61 -2.09
CA GLU A 32 -23.73 -18.62 -1.30
C GLU A 32 -23.08 -17.23 -1.33
N ASP A 33 -23.72 -16.25 -0.66
CA ASP A 33 -23.24 -14.87 -0.59
C ASP A 33 -21.85 -14.79 0.08
N PRO A 34 -20.89 -14.00 -0.43
CA PRO A 34 -19.55 -13.81 0.14
C PRO A 34 -19.55 -13.40 1.63
N TRP A 35 -18.45 -13.65 2.36
CA TRP A 35 -18.34 -13.28 3.78
C TRP A 35 -18.49 -11.77 3.99
N VAL A 36 -17.83 -10.99 3.13
CA VAL A 36 -17.94 -9.53 3.05
C VAL A 36 -18.00 -9.14 1.57
N TYR A 37 -18.88 -8.20 1.22
CA TYR A 37 -18.98 -7.66 -0.13
C TYR A 37 -19.24 -6.16 -0.12
N ASN A 38 -18.40 -5.41 -0.86
CA ASN A 38 -18.58 -3.98 -1.07
C ASN A 38 -19.66 -3.75 -2.12
N VAL A 39 -20.86 -3.34 -1.66
CA VAL A 39 -22.03 -3.05 -2.51
C VAL A 39 -21.84 -1.75 -3.29
N SER A 40 -21.02 -0.83 -2.77
CA SER A 40 -20.74 0.46 -3.43
C SER A 40 -19.70 0.39 -4.55
N ARG A 41 -19.09 -0.78 -4.82
CA ARG A 41 -18.16 -0.95 -5.96
C ARG A 41 -18.90 -0.71 -7.28
N PRO A 42 -18.43 0.18 -8.17
CA PRO A 42 -19.20 0.63 -9.35
C PRO A 42 -19.15 -0.34 -10.55
N PHE A 43 -18.55 -1.52 -10.40
CA PHE A 43 -18.41 -2.51 -11.47
C PHE A 43 -18.39 -3.95 -10.90
N PHE A 44 -18.70 -4.93 -11.74
CA PHE A 44 -18.70 -6.35 -11.38
C PHE A 44 -17.50 -7.09 -11.95
N ILE A 45 -16.89 -7.94 -11.11
CA ILE A 45 -15.80 -8.84 -11.51
C ILE A 45 -16.40 -10.19 -11.88
N THR A 46 -16.06 -10.70 -13.07
CA THR A 46 -16.68 -11.91 -13.66
C THR A 46 -15.69 -13.01 -14.03
N ARG A 47 -14.38 -12.69 -14.07
CA ARG A 47 -13.26 -13.60 -14.39
C ARG A 47 -12.04 -13.37 -13.48
N GLY A 48 -12.28 -12.76 -12.32
CA GLY A 48 -11.30 -12.62 -11.24
C GLY A 48 -11.48 -13.69 -10.17
N LEU A 49 -11.26 -13.28 -8.92
CA LEU A 49 -11.40 -14.05 -7.68
C LEU A 49 -12.70 -13.71 -6.91
N GLN A 50 -13.71 -13.16 -7.59
CA GLN A 50 -15.01 -12.85 -6.97
C GLN A 50 -15.60 -14.09 -6.27
N ASN A 51 -16.02 -13.92 -5.01
CA ASN A 51 -16.53 -14.97 -4.11
C ASN A 51 -15.52 -16.08 -3.73
N ARG A 52 -14.21 -15.83 -3.88
CA ARG A 52 -13.14 -16.73 -3.43
C ARG A 52 -12.54 -16.20 -2.12
N HIS A 53 -12.36 -17.08 -1.14
CA HIS A 53 -11.79 -16.70 0.17
C HIS A 53 -10.42 -17.34 0.34
N LEU A 54 -9.43 -16.53 0.69
CA LEU A 54 -8.02 -16.90 0.71
C LEU A 54 -7.41 -16.55 2.05
N SER A 55 -6.53 -17.39 2.58
CA SER A 55 -5.65 -17.04 3.69
C SER A 55 -4.24 -16.75 3.15
N VAL A 56 -3.76 -15.53 3.32
CA VAL A 56 -2.46 -15.08 2.80
C VAL A 56 -1.74 -14.26 3.86
N TRP A 57 -0.48 -14.59 4.15
CA TRP A 57 0.28 -13.92 5.20
C TRP A 57 1.75 -13.68 4.87
N ALA A 58 2.25 -12.58 5.39
CA ALA A 58 3.68 -12.37 5.62
C ALA A 58 4.16 -13.31 6.72
N SER A 59 5.45 -13.65 6.72
CA SER A 59 6.05 -14.65 7.60
C SER A 59 6.09 -14.25 9.08
N HIS A 60 7.27 -14.22 9.68
CA HIS A 60 7.45 -14.17 11.13
C HIS A 60 7.12 -12.79 11.72
N GLY A 61 6.78 -12.75 13.00
CA GLY A 61 6.53 -11.52 13.74
C GLY A 61 7.25 -11.55 15.09
N ARG A 62 7.27 -10.41 15.78
CA ARG A 62 7.91 -10.32 17.10
C ARG A 62 7.22 -11.26 18.09
N TYR A 63 8.01 -12.08 18.77
CA TYR A 63 7.53 -13.04 19.76
C TYR A 63 8.31 -12.94 21.08
N TYR A 64 7.75 -13.49 22.14
CA TYR A 64 8.40 -13.59 23.45
C TYR A 64 9.22 -14.87 23.57
N ASP A 65 10.53 -14.76 23.65
CA ASP A 65 11.45 -15.87 23.87
C ASP A 65 11.43 -16.23 25.36
N LYS A 66 10.64 -17.25 25.72
CA LYS A 66 10.40 -17.62 27.12
C LYS A 66 11.66 -18.09 27.85
N ASP A 67 12.53 -18.83 27.15
CA ASP A 67 13.79 -19.33 27.72
C ASP A 67 14.80 -18.21 27.96
N ARG A 68 14.77 -17.15 27.15
CA ARG A 68 15.63 -15.98 27.31
C ARG A 68 15.02 -14.82 28.09
N GLY A 69 13.70 -14.84 28.30
CA GLY A 69 12.97 -13.84 29.07
C GLY A 69 12.66 -12.52 28.35
N TYR A 70 12.80 -12.42 27.01
CA TYR A 70 12.60 -11.15 26.29
C TYR A 70 11.91 -11.25 24.91
N TRP A 71 11.32 -10.14 24.48
CA TRP A 71 10.66 -9.98 23.18
C TRP A 71 11.67 -9.76 22.04
N ARG A 72 11.62 -10.59 20.98
CA ARG A 72 12.61 -10.59 19.89
C ARG A 72 12.01 -10.87 18.51
N TRP A 73 12.80 -10.57 17.49
CA TRP A 73 12.61 -11.07 16.13
C TRP A 73 13.11 -12.53 16.01
N GLN A 74 12.53 -13.26 15.07
CA GLN A 74 12.92 -14.61 14.70
C GLN A 74 14.18 -14.62 13.84
N ARG A 75 14.34 -13.66 12.93
CA ARG A 75 15.55 -13.52 12.09
C ARG A 75 16.48 -12.41 12.60
N PRO A 76 17.77 -12.45 12.22
CA PRO A 76 18.72 -11.41 12.58
C PRO A 76 18.52 -10.13 11.75
N SER A 77 18.90 -8.99 12.33
CA SER A 77 19.03 -7.72 11.61
C SER A 77 20.10 -7.81 10.52
N LEU A 78 19.69 -7.85 9.25
CA LEU A 78 20.57 -7.88 8.09
C LEU A 78 20.08 -6.93 6.99
N PHE A 79 21.01 -6.22 6.34
CA PHE A 79 20.74 -5.30 5.24
C PHE A 79 19.60 -4.31 5.54
N CYS A 80 19.74 -3.68 6.71
CA CYS A 80 18.83 -2.73 7.34
C CYS A 80 17.46 -3.25 7.80
N THR A 81 17.15 -4.53 7.60
CA THR A 81 15.84 -5.13 7.87
C THR A 81 15.95 -6.44 8.67
N THR A 82 14.82 -7.11 8.88
CA THR A 82 14.73 -8.52 9.26
C THR A 82 13.59 -9.14 8.47
N GLU A 83 13.60 -10.46 8.26
CA GLU A 83 12.55 -11.18 7.52
C GLU A 83 11.13 -10.84 8.05
N ASP A 84 11.01 -10.72 9.37
CA ASP A 84 9.79 -10.41 10.14
C ASP A 84 9.13 -9.07 9.75
N LEU A 85 9.95 -8.12 9.29
CA LEU A 85 9.57 -6.78 8.83
C LEU A 85 9.54 -6.69 7.30
N PHE A 86 10.43 -7.41 6.62
CA PHE A 86 10.56 -7.36 5.18
C PHE A 86 9.33 -7.93 4.44
N THR A 87 8.87 -9.14 4.80
CA THR A 87 7.86 -9.85 4.02
C THR A 87 6.49 -9.16 4.02
N GLN A 88 6.14 -8.47 5.10
CA GLN A 88 4.91 -7.64 5.15
C GLN A 88 4.94 -6.46 4.17
N THR A 89 6.11 -5.96 3.77
CA THR A 89 6.22 -4.93 2.71
C THR A 89 6.00 -5.45 1.29
N ILE A 90 5.86 -6.77 1.10
CA ILE A 90 5.36 -7.39 -0.12
C ILE A 90 3.86 -7.68 0.02
N VAL A 91 3.48 -8.24 1.17
CA VAL A 91 2.12 -8.78 1.36
C VAL A 91 1.07 -7.68 1.57
N VAL A 92 1.29 -6.76 2.51
CA VAL A 92 0.31 -5.75 2.91
C VAL A 92 0.07 -4.66 1.85
N PRO A 93 1.11 -4.00 1.28
CA PRO A 93 0.88 -2.92 0.32
C PRO A 93 0.60 -3.40 -1.12
N TYR A 94 0.96 -4.64 -1.49
CA TYR A 94 0.85 -5.12 -2.86
C TYR A 94 -0.01 -6.37 -3.01
N LEU A 95 0.38 -7.51 -2.43
CA LEU A 95 -0.28 -8.79 -2.73
C LEU A 95 -1.74 -8.84 -2.27
N ILE A 96 -2.05 -8.41 -1.04
CA ILE A 96 -3.42 -8.42 -0.53
C ILE A 96 -4.32 -7.48 -1.39
N PRO A 97 -3.95 -6.21 -1.66
CA PRO A 97 -4.72 -5.36 -2.57
C PRO A 97 -4.92 -5.95 -3.97
N MET A 98 -3.94 -6.64 -4.57
CA MET A 98 -4.14 -7.29 -5.87
C MET A 98 -5.18 -8.41 -5.83
N LEU A 99 -5.26 -9.16 -4.73
CA LEU A 99 -6.25 -10.22 -4.56
C LEU A 99 -7.65 -9.63 -4.31
N GLU A 100 -7.76 -8.59 -3.48
CA GLU A 100 -9.03 -7.92 -3.14
C GLU A 100 -9.60 -7.09 -4.31
N ASN A 101 -8.74 -6.47 -5.11
CA ASN A 101 -9.10 -5.80 -6.37
C ASN A 101 -9.53 -6.80 -7.46
N ALA A 102 -9.04 -8.04 -7.42
CA ALA A 102 -9.56 -9.14 -8.20
C ALA A 102 -10.83 -9.76 -7.59
N GLY A 103 -11.32 -9.27 -6.45
CA GLY A 103 -12.59 -9.68 -5.82
C GLY A 103 -12.49 -10.80 -4.78
N ALA A 104 -11.28 -11.22 -4.40
CA ALA A 104 -11.10 -12.17 -3.29
C ALA A 104 -11.43 -11.53 -1.94
N ILE A 105 -11.84 -12.36 -0.98
CA ILE A 105 -11.83 -12.02 0.44
C ILE A 105 -10.54 -12.59 1.03
N VAL A 106 -9.66 -11.72 1.54
CA VAL A 106 -8.36 -12.14 2.08
C VAL A 106 -8.35 -12.05 3.59
N PHE A 107 -8.22 -13.21 4.23
CA PHE A 107 -7.92 -13.35 5.64
C PHE A 107 -6.40 -13.39 5.87
N THR A 108 -5.94 -12.80 6.99
CA THR A 108 -4.58 -12.94 7.49
C THR A 108 -4.60 -13.20 9.00
N PRO A 109 -3.87 -14.22 9.50
CA PRO A 109 -3.72 -14.51 10.93
C PRO A 109 -2.78 -13.53 11.67
N ARG A 110 -2.18 -12.56 10.98
CA ARG A 110 -1.51 -11.39 11.58
C ARG A 110 -2.32 -10.14 11.25
N GLU A 111 -2.37 -9.20 12.20
CA GLU A 111 -2.98 -7.87 11.98
C GLU A 111 -2.34 -7.20 10.76
N ARG A 112 -3.18 -6.70 9.83
CA ARG A 112 -2.74 -6.08 8.57
C ARG A 112 -2.64 -4.57 8.65
N ASP A 113 -3.32 -3.94 9.61
CA ASP A 113 -3.35 -2.49 9.69
C ASP A 113 -2.12 -1.95 10.43
N TRP A 114 -1.47 -0.99 9.78
CA TRP A 114 -0.32 -0.25 10.26
C TRP A 114 -0.73 1.01 11.06
N GLN A 115 -2.02 1.26 11.26
CA GLN A 115 -2.52 2.31 12.15
C GLN A 115 -2.20 2.00 13.62
N ARG A 116 -1.48 2.92 14.27
CA ARG A 116 -1.09 2.86 15.70
C ARG A 116 -2.29 2.91 16.64
N HIS A 117 -3.27 3.74 16.28
CA HIS A 117 -4.45 3.96 17.11
C HIS A 117 -5.44 2.80 16.93
N GLU A 118 -6.12 2.45 18.01
CA GLU A 118 -7.25 1.53 18.00
C GLU A 118 -8.36 2.14 18.83
N ILE A 119 -9.54 2.22 18.25
CA ILE A 119 -10.75 2.71 18.87
C ILE A 119 -11.80 1.61 18.70
N ILE A 120 -12.31 1.09 19.80
CA ILE A 120 -13.40 0.11 19.79
C ILE A 120 -14.62 0.78 20.39
N ILE A 121 -15.76 0.61 19.73
CA ILE A 121 -17.06 1.05 20.19
C ILE A 121 -17.91 -0.20 20.42
N ASP A 122 -18.37 -0.37 21.64
CA ASP A 122 -18.98 -1.61 22.13
C ASP A 122 -20.37 -1.33 22.75
N ASN A 123 -21.33 -2.22 22.54
CA ASN A 123 -22.65 -2.08 23.15
C ASN A 123 -22.65 -2.27 24.68
N ASP A 124 -21.55 -2.74 25.26
CA ASP A 124 -21.36 -2.89 26.70
C ASP A 124 -20.51 -1.79 27.34
N ASP A 125 -20.07 -0.78 26.57
CA ASP A 125 -19.36 0.39 27.08
C ASP A 125 -20.19 1.18 28.11
N ALA A 126 -19.57 1.62 29.20
CA ALA A 126 -20.25 2.36 30.26
C ALA A 126 -20.78 3.74 29.80
N ILE A 127 -20.16 4.33 28.78
CA ILE A 127 -20.59 5.60 28.16
C ILE A 127 -21.04 5.28 26.74
N GLN A 128 -22.36 5.28 26.53
CA GLN A 128 -22.98 4.92 25.27
C GLN A 128 -22.97 6.12 24.30
N ALA A 129 -23.85 7.11 24.49
CA ALA A 129 -23.92 8.26 23.59
C ALA A 129 -22.71 9.22 23.73
N PRO A 130 -22.20 9.82 22.63
CA PRO A 130 -22.66 9.69 21.24
C PRO A 130 -22.10 8.45 20.51
N TYR A 131 -21.19 7.70 21.14
CA TYR A 131 -20.40 6.64 20.53
C TYR A 131 -21.25 5.46 20.05
N TYR A 132 -22.15 4.97 20.89
CA TYR A 132 -23.08 3.90 20.60
C TYR A 132 -24.52 4.39 20.75
N THR A 133 -25.33 4.22 19.70
CA THR A 133 -26.77 4.56 19.71
C THR A 133 -27.60 3.55 18.91
N GLU A 134 -28.78 3.19 19.40
CA GLU A 134 -29.76 2.34 18.68
C GLU A 134 -31.00 3.15 18.27
N THR A 135 -31.44 3.01 17.02
CA THR A 135 -32.68 3.62 16.51
C THR A 135 -33.68 2.54 16.12
N ASP A 136 -34.82 2.48 16.83
CA ASP A 136 -35.81 1.40 16.73
C ASP A 136 -36.97 1.70 15.76
N ASN A 137 -36.77 1.52 14.45
CA ASN A 137 -37.84 1.65 13.44
C ASN A 137 -38.62 0.34 13.21
N GLY A 138 -39.21 -0.19 14.28
CA GLY A 138 -40.25 -1.22 14.23
C GLY A 138 -39.83 -2.65 14.58
N LYS A 139 -38.61 -3.09 14.25
CA LYS A 139 -38.06 -4.37 14.76
C LYS A 139 -36.95 -4.09 15.76
N ARG A 140 -37.31 -4.05 17.04
CA ARG A 140 -36.41 -3.58 18.10
C ARG A 140 -35.14 -4.42 18.25
N TRP A 141 -34.01 -3.76 18.51
CA TRP A 141 -32.78 -4.40 18.98
C TRP A 141 -32.95 -4.91 20.42
N LYS A 142 -32.29 -6.03 20.75
CA LYS A 142 -32.35 -6.66 22.07
C LYS A 142 -31.02 -7.32 22.42
N ARG A 143 -30.58 -7.17 23.67
CA ARG A 143 -29.48 -7.97 24.25
C ARG A 143 -29.85 -9.45 24.22
N THR A 144 -28.95 -10.29 23.74
CA THR A 144 -29.05 -11.75 23.78
C THR A 144 -28.39 -12.33 25.03
N LYS A 145 -28.46 -13.65 25.22
CA LYS A 145 -27.64 -14.36 26.23
C LYS A 145 -26.30 -14.85 25.67
N ILE A 146 -26.01 -14.54 24.40
CA ILE A 146 -24.81 -15.00 23.69
C ILE A 146 -23.67 -14.07 24.06
N LYS A 147 -22.48 -14.64 24.26
CA LYS A 147 -21.28 -13.89 24.57
C LYS A 147 -20.76 -13.12 23.36
N GLY A 148 -20.36 -11.90 23.63
CA GLY A 148 -19.75 -10.97 22.67
C GLY A 148 -18.35 -10.56 23.13
N PHE A 149 -17.71 -9.75 22.30
CA PHE A 149 -16.51 -9.02 22.67
C PHE A 149 -16.80 -8.07 23.85
N ALA A 150 -15.81 -7.85 24.72
CA ALA A 150 -15.73 -6.67 25.57
C ALA A 150 -14.27 -6.36 25.94
N ALA A 151 -13.84 -5.12 25.71
CA ALA A 151 -12.49 -4.63 26.00
C ALA A 151 -12.25 -4.34 27.50
N THR A 152 -12.57 -5.31 28.37
CA THR A 152 -12.53 -5.21 29.84
C THR A 152 -11.17 -4.85 30.47
N LYS A 153 -10.05 -4.93 29.73
CA LYS A 153 -8.68 -4.68 30.21
C LYS A 153 -7.86 -3.92 29.17
N GLY A 154 -6.88 -3.13 29.62
CA GLY A 154 -5.85 -2.50 28.75
C GLY A 154 -4.61 -3.37 28.47
N THR A 155 -4.54 -4.55 29.11
CA THR A 155 -3.49 -5.56 28.96
C THR A 155 -4.13 -6.92 29.27
N TYR A 156 -3.83 -7.93 28.45
CA TYR A 156 -4.38 -9.28 28.56
C TYR A 156 -3.28 -10.29 28.85
N ASN A 157 -3.56 -11.25 29.73
CA ASN A 157 -2.69 -12.39 29.97
C ASN A 157 -2.97 -13.50 28.94
N ASP A 158 -2.01 -14.40 28.75
CA ASP A 158 -2.24 -15.64 27.98
C ASP A 158 -3.47 -16.40 28.53
N GLY A 159 -4.40 -16.77 27.64
CA GLY A 159 -5.64 -17.45 28.02
C GLY A 159 -6.83 -16.53 28.31
N ASP A 160 -6.64 -15.21 28.46
CA ASP A 160 -7.78 -14.27 28.53
C ASP A 160 -8.54 -14.27 27.18
N ALA A 161 -9.85 -14.48 27.21
CA ALA A 161 -10.71 -14.56 26.03
C ALA A 161 -11.69 -13.36 25.96
N PRO A 162 -11.37 -12.26 25.24
CA PRO A 162 -12.21 -11.05 25.27
C PRO A 162 -13.61 -11.26 24.66
N PHE A 163 -13.76 -12.18 23.71
CA PHE A 163 -15.03 -12.61 23.10
C PHE A 163 -15.94 -13.46 24.01
N SER A 164 -15.55 -13.69 25.26
CA SER A 164 -16.37 -14.33 26.31
C SER A 164 -16.95 -13.34 27.32
N ASN A 165 -16.58 -12.06 27.25
CA ASN A 165 -16.83 -11.09 28.32
C ASN A 165 -18.08 -10.23 28.11
N GLY A 166 -18.38 -9.83 26.87
CA GLY A 166 -19.53 -8.98 26.54
C GLY A 166 -20.79 -9.74 26.14
N THR A 167 -21.68 -9.02 25.47
CA THR A 167 -23.04 -9.45 25.12
C THR A 167 -23.44 -8.93 23.74
N VAL A 168 -24.15 -9.75 22.96
CA VAL A 168 -24.50 -9.40 21.58
C VAL A 168 -25.92 -8.86 21.45
N ARG A 169 -26.12 -7.87 20.57
CA ARG A 169 -27.41 -7.30 20.18
C ARG A 169 -28.01 -8.06 19.01
N GLN A 170 -29.34 -8.19 18.98
CA GLN A 170 -30.06 -8.87 17.90
C GLN A 170 -31.38 -8.18 17.56
N ALA A 171 -31.66 -8.02 16.27
CA ALA A 171 -32.96 -7.60 15.74
C ALA A 171 -33.50 -8.61 14.70
N LYS A 172 -34.82 -8.66 14.53
CA LYS A 172 -35.43 -9.42 13.42
C LYS A 172 -35.24 -8.66 12.12
N ALA A 173 -34.80 -9.35 11.08
CA ALA A 173 -34.55 -8.73 9.78
C ALA A 173 -35.85 -8.20 9.14
N THR A 174 -35.73 -7.15 8.33
CA THR A 174 -36.83 -6.51 7.60
C THR A 174 -36.45 -6.23 6.14
N ARG A 175 -37.45 -6.29 5.25
CA ARG A 175 -37.36 -5.90 3.83
C ARG A 175 -38.00 -4.53 3.57
N LYS A 176 -38.09 -3.70 4.60
CA LYS A 176 -38.73 -2.36 4.54
C LYS A 176 -37.66 -1.30 4.75
N ASP A 177 -37.76 -0.21 4.01
CA ASP A 177 -36.79 0.90 4.03
C ASP A 177 -36.65 1.54 5.43
N ARG A 178 -37.72 1.50 6.22
CA ARG A 178 -37.68 1.81 7.66
C ARG A 178 -37.09 0.62 8.42
N ALA A 179 -35.77 0.52 8.40
CA ALA A 179 -34.98 -0.43 9.18
C ALA A 179 -34.60 0.17 10.55
N SER A 180 -34.47 -0.68 11.57
CA SER A 180 -33.80 -0.30 12.82
C SER A 180 -32.30 -0.40 12.62
N GLU A 181 -31.54 0.45 13.29
CA GLU A 181 -30.10 0.60 13.09
C GLU A 181 -29.35 0.75 14.42
N ILE A 182 -28.05 0.47 14.40
CA ILE A 182 -27.10 0.78 15.45
C ILE A 182 -25.99 1.62 14.80
N SER A 183 -25.64 2.75 15.42
CA SER A 183 -24.56 3.64 14.99
C SER A 183 -23.39 3.55 15.97
N TYR A 184 -22.22 3.23 15.44
CA TYR A 184 -20.92 3.13 16.11
C TYR A 184 -20.02 4.28 15.64
N GLN A 185 -19.90 5.34 16.44
CA GLN A 185 -19.25 6.61 16.13
C GLN A 185 -17.98 6.81 16.98
N PRO A 186 -16.78 6.46 16.49
CA PRO A 186 -15.53 6.64 17.23
C PRO A 186 -15.18 8.10 17.50
N ASN A 187 -14.37 8.33 18.55
CA ASN A 187 -13.59 9.54 18.70
C ASN A 187 -12.18 9.31 18.13
N ILE A 188 -11.95 9.74 16.90
CA ILE A 188 -10.68 9.53 16.19
C ILE A 188 -9.61 10.48 16.75
N PRO A 189 -8.47 9.99 17.27
CA PRO A 189 -7.47 10.83 17.95
C PRO A 189 -6.65 11.68 16.97
N GLU A 190 -6.37 11.14 15.79
CA GLU A 190 -5.60 11.77 14.71
C GLU A 190 -6.22 11.38 13.37
N GLU A 191 -6.32 12.35 12.46
CA GLU A 191 -6.82 12.14 11.11
C GLU A 191 -5.97 11.14 10.33
N GLY A 192 -6.61 10.36 9.46
CA GLY A 192 -5.91 9.48 8.51
C GLY A 192 -6.63 8.16 8.29
N LYS A 193 -5.87 7.16 7.85
CA LYS A 193 -6.41 5.85 7.43
C LYS A 193 -6.51 4.87 8.61
N TYR A 194 -7.67 4.24 8.76
CA TYR A 194 -7.99 3.23 9.77
C TYR A 194 -8.68 2.03 9.11
N ALA A 195 -8.22 0.81 9.39
CA ALA A 195 -8.99 -0.39 9.07
C ALA A 195 -10.25 -0.45 9.93
N VAL A 196 -11.38 -0.80 9.31
CA VAL A 196 -12.66 -1.00 9.98
C VAL A 196 -12.94 -2.49 10.07
N TYR A 197 -13.11 -2.98 11.30
CA TYR A 197 -13.53 -4.33 11.61
C TYR A 197 -14.86 -4.32 12.37
N VAL A 198 -15.74 -5.26 12.06
CA VAL A 198 -17.00 -5.46 12.78
C VAL A 198 -17.01 -6.81 13.48
N SER A 199 -17.78 -6.92 14.56
CA SER A 199 -18.11 -8.19 15.18
C SER A 199 -19.62 -8.41 15.31
N TYR A 200 -19.99 -9.68 15.34
CA TYR A 200 -21.36 -10.20 15.44
C TYR A 200 -21.28 -11.68 15.88
N GLN A 201 -22.44 -12.32 16.10
CA GLN A 201 -22.49 -13.76 16.37
C GLN A 201 -23.37 -14.51 15.37
N THR A 202 -22.85 -15.64 14.89
CA THR A 202 -23.60 -16.57 14.02
C THR A 202 -24.65 -17.30 14.86
N VAL A 203 -25.92 -17.20 14.45
CA VAL A 203 -27.05 -17.80 15.18
C VAL A 203 -28.01 -18.51 14.23
N SER A 204 -28.90 -19.33 14.79
CA SER A 204 -29.98 -19.92 14.00
C SER A 204 -30.80 -18.82 13.31
N LYS A 205 -30.85 -18.88 11.97
CA LYS A 205 -31.51 -17.90 11.09
C LYS A 205 -30.79 -16.54 10.99
N SER A 206 -29.47 -16.47 11.19
CA SER A 206 -28.66 -15.36 10.68
C SER A 206 -28.93 -15.11 9.19
N VAL A 207 -28.95 -13.83 8.79
CA VAL A 207 -29.03 -13.43 7.39
C VAL A 207 -27.64 -13.46 6.72
N PRO A 208 -27.56 -13.74 5.41
CA PRO A 208 -26.31 -13.73 4.66
C PRO A 208 -25.94 -12.35 4.10
N ASP A 209 -26.78 -11.34 4.31
CA ASP A 209 -26.70 -10.01 3.70
C ASP A 209 -26.98 -8.90 4.74
N ALA A 210 -26.34 -8.99 5.92
CA ALA A 210 -26.44 -7.94 6.93
C ALA A 210 -25.76 -6.66 6.42
N ARG A 211 -26.51 -5.56 6.35
CA ARG A 211 -26.05 -4.30 5.77
C ARG A 211 -25.31 -3.43 6.78
N TYR A 212 -24.05 -3.13 6.48
CA TYR A 212 -23.19 -2.17 7.18
C TYR A 212 -22.88 -0.99 6.25
N ILE A 213 -22.81 0.22 6.80
CA ILE A 213 -22.48 1.45 6.08
C ILE A 213 -21.35 2.15 6.83
N VAL A 214 -20.19 2.32 6.19
CA VAL A 214 -19.08 3.10 6.71
C VAL A 214 -19.22 4.53 6.19
N TYR A 215 -19.43 5.49 7.10
CA TYR A 215 -19.33 6.92 6.81
C TYR A 215 -17.92 7.37 7.12
N HIS A 216 -17.27 8.01 6.15
CA HIS A 216 -15.86 8.43 6.22
C HIS A 216 -15.65 9.69 5.36
N LYS A 217 -15.02 10.75 5.89
CA LYS A 217 -14.68 11.99 5.14
C LYS A 217 -15.83 12.54 4.26
N GLY A 218 -17.06 12.55 4.78
CA GLY A 218 -18.27 12.99 4.05
C GLY A 218 -18.87 12.00 3.04
N GLN A 219 -18.22 10.86 2.81
CA GLN A 219 -18.64 9.78 1.94
C GLN A 219 -19.35 8.65 2.71
N ALA A 220 -19.99 7.75 1.98
CA ALA A 220 -20.60 6.53 2.54
C ALA A 220 -20.30 5.32 1.64
N THR A 221 -19.75 4.25 2.21
CA THR A 221 -19.46 2.98 1.54
C THR A 221 -20.26 1.86 2.20
N GLU A 222 -21.03 1.12 1.40
CA GLU A 222 -21.94 0.08 1.87
C GLU A 222 -21.37 -1.33 1.67
N PHE A 223 -21.60 -2.18 2.67
CA PHE A 223 -21.19 -3.57 2.69
C PHE A 223 -22.37 -4.49 3.07
N THR A 224 -22.41 -5.66 2.45
CA THR A 224 -23.15 -6.82 2.98
C THR A 224 -22.19 -7.81 3.62
N VAL A 225 -22.57 -8.33 4.78
CA VAL A 225 -21.79 -9.30 5.55
C VAL A 225 -22.63 -10.56 5.79
N ASN A 226 -22.05 -11.73 5.50
CA ASN A 226 -22.73 -13.01 5.68
C ASN A 226 -22.59 -13.50 7.13
N GLN A 227 -23.59 -13.17 7.96
CA GLN A 227 -23.62 -13.53 9.38
C GLN A 227 -23.95 -15.01 9.65
N ARG A 228 -23.97 -15.87 8.62
CA ARG A 228 -24.04 -17.34 8.77
C ARG A 228 -22.68 -17.97 9.05
N MET A 229 -21.61 -17.21 8.86
CA MET A 229 -20.22 -17.61 9.05
C MET A 229 -19.45 -16.52 9.81
N GLY A 230 -18.26 -16.83 10.33
CA GLY A 230 -17.32 -15.84 10.87
C GLY A 230 -17.78 -15.05 12.10
N GLY A 231 -18.76 -15.55 12.86
CA GLY A 231 -19.19 -14.93 14.12
C GLY A 231 -18.20 -15.15 15.27
N GLY A 232 -18.16 -14.23 16.23
CA GLY A 232 -17.29 -14.31 17.40
C GLY A 232 -15.82 -13.95 17.14
N THR A 233 -15.54 -13.17 16.08
CA THR A 233 -14.21 -12.67 15.74
C THR A 233 -14.29 -11.29 15.07
N TRP A 234 -13.15 -10.75 14.61
CA TRP A 234 -13.06 -9.49 13.88
C TRP A 234 -13.17 -9.71 12.37
N VAL A 235 -14.16 -9.08 11.74
CA VAL A 235 -14.42 -9.16 10.29
C VAL A 235 -14.07 -7.84 9.62
N TYR A 236 -13.06 -7.85 8.74
CA TYR A 236 -12.56 -6.67 8.03
C TYR A 236 -13.53 -6.21 6.94
N LEU A 237 -13.90 -4.92 6.93
CA LEU A 237 -14.69 -4.31 5.85
C LEU A 237 -13.83 -3.57 4.83
N GLY A 238 -12.75 -2.93 5.28
CA GLY A 238 -11.90 -2.06 4.45
C GLY A 238 -11.08 -1.11 5.29
N THR A 239 -10.27 -0.27 4.63
CA THR A 239 -9.51 0.81 5.27
C THR A 239 -9.98 2.14 4.71
N PHE A 240 -10.37 3.05 5.59
CA PHE A 240 -11.03 4.31 5.25
C PHE A 240 -10.32 5.48 5.92
N GLU A 241 -10.52 6.68 5.36
CA GLU A 241 -9.91 7.91 5.86
C GLU A 241 -10.92 8.67 6.73
N PHE A 242 -10.55 8.97 7.97
CA PHE A 242 -11.43 9.62 8.94
C PHE A 242 -10.84 10.94 9.40
N ASP A 243 -11.70 11.95 9.56
CA ASP A 243 -11.34 13.21 10.22
C ASP A 243 -10.97 12.97 11.68
N LYS A 244 -10.23 13.89 12.29
CA LYS A 244 -10.06 13.89 13.75
C LYS A 244 -11.39 14.17 14.47
N GLY A 245 -11.60 13.51 15.61
CA GLY A 245 -12.71 13.75 16.53
C GLY A 245 -13.88 12.77 16.38
N CYS A 246 -14.99 13.09 17.04
CA CYS A 246 -16.21 12.30 17.09
C CYS A 246 -17.36 13.05 16.38
N ASN A 247 -17.75 12.60 15.19
CA ASN A 247 -18.78 13.27 14.38
C ASN A 247 -19.55 12.24 13.51
N ALA A 248 -20.71 12.62 12.96
CA ALA A 248 -21.60 11.71 12.24
C ALA A 248 -21.10 11.26 10.84
N PHE A 249 -20.02 11.87 10.34
CA PHE A 249 -19.28 11.45 9.14
C PHE A 249 -18.10 10.52 9.46
N ASN A 250 -17.85 10.24 10.74
CA ASN A 250 -16.91 9.25 11.24
C ASN A 250 -17.67 8.15 11.99
N ARG A 251 -18.31 7.20 11.29
CA ARG A 251 -19.07 6.12 11.95
C ARG A 251 -19.33 4.90 11.08
N VAL A 252 -19.65 3.78 11.72
CA VAL A 252 -20.24 2.61 11.08
C VAL A 252 -21.68 2.47 11.54
N VAL A 253 -22.61 2.29 10.60
CA VAL A 253 -24.02 2.00 10.88
C VAL A 253 -24.34 0.59 10.40
N VAL A 254 -24.87 -0.26 11.28
CA VAL A 254 -25.46 -1.55 10.90
C VAL A 254 -26.98 -1.44 10.94
N THR A 255 -27.65 -2.02 9.96
CA THR A 255 -29.12 -2.02 9.88
C THR A 255 -29.67 -3.43 9.98
N ASN A 256 -30.90 -3.58 10.45
CA ASN A 256 -31.64 -4.85 10.34
C ASN A 256 -32.31 -5.05 8.97
N HIS A 257 -31.94 -4.25 7.96
CA HIS A 257 -32.37 -4.46 6.59
C HIS A 257 -31.69 -5.70 5.99
N SER A 258 -32.46 -6.56 5.32
CA SER A 258 -31.95 -7.73 4.60
C SER A 258 -32.98 -8.20 3.56
N SER A 259 -32.49 -8.70 2.43
CA SER A 259 -33.32 -9.35 1.40
C SER A 259 -33.88 -10.69 1.88
N LYS A 260 -33.31 -11.33 2.91
CA LYS A 260 -33.74 -12.61 3.45
C LYS A 260 -34.57 -12.45 4.73
N LYS A 261 -35.26 -13.52 5.14
CA LYS A 261 -35.92 -13.59 6.45
C LYS A 261 -34.93 -14.16 7.45
N GLY A 262 -34.79 -13.53 8.62
CA GLY A 262 -33.87 -13.99 9.64
C GLY A 262 -33.71 -13.01 10.80
N VAL A 263 -32.52 -12.98 11.37
CA VAL A 263 -32.05 -12.00 12.34
C VAL A 263 -30.72 -11.40 11.88
N VAL A 264 -30.47 -10.15 12.28
CA VAL A 264 -29.15 -9.52 12.26
C VAL A 264 -28.66 -9.45 13.70
N THR A 265 -27.40 -9.80 13.93
CA THR A 265 -26.70 -9.58 15.20
C THR A 265 -25.64 -8.49 15.06
N SER A 266 -25.29 -7.83 16.15
CA SER A 266 -24.15 -6.88 16.19
C SER A 266 -23.58 -6.82 17.60
N ASP A 267 -22.28 -6.61 17.67
CA ASP A 267 -21.47 -6.67 18.89
C ASP A 267 -20.67 -5.36 19.00
N ALA A 268 -19.36 -5.39 18.71
CA ALA A 268 -18.50 -4.21 18.66
C ALA A 268 -18.04 -3.84 17.24
N VAL A 269 -17.57 -2.60 17.08
CA VAL A 269 -16.84 -2.11 15.87
C VAL A 269 -15.48 -1.56 16.28
N ARG A 270 -14.44 -1.92 15.53
CA ARG A 270 -13.04 -1.60 15.79
C ARG A 270 -12.45 -0.81 14.62
N PHE A 271 -11.84 0.33 14.94
CA PHE A 271 -11.20 1.25 14.01
C PHE A 271 -9.69 1.27 14.32
N GLY A 272 -8.87 0.81 13.39
CA GLY A 272 -7.41 0.78 13.49
C GLY A 272 -6.81 -0.54 14.00
N GLY A 273 -5.56 -0.80 13.62
CA GLY A 273 -4.81 -2.02 13.95
C GLY A 273 -4.27 -2.08 15.39
N GLY A 274 -3.91 -0.92 15.96
CA GLY A 274 -3.58 -0.78 17.37
C GLY A 274 -2.18 -1.25 17.80
N MET A 275 -1.93 -1.07 19.09
CA MET A 275 -0.75 -1.59 19.78
C MET A 275 -0.95 -3.03 20.26
N GLY A 276 0.14 -3.78 20.35
CA GLY A 276 0.17 -5.08 21.02
C GLY A 276 -0.29 -4.96 22.47
N ASN A 277 -1.27 -5.79 22.86
CA ASN A 277 -1.93 -5.74 24.17
C ASN A 277 -1.83 -7.04 24.98
N ILE A 278 -1.27 -8.11 24.39
CA ILE A 278 -1.01 -9.39 25.08
C ILE A 278 0.33 -9.31 25.84
N GLN A 279 0.32 -9.70 27.12
CA GLN A 279 1.49 -9.67 28.00
C GLN A 279 2.14 -11.05 28.07
N ARG A 280 3.47 -11.10 27.96
CA ARG A 280 4.29 -12.30 28.15
C ARG A 280 5.46 -11.96 29.08
N GLY A 281 5.72 -12.82 30.05
CA GLY A 281 6.81 -12.62 31.03
C GLY A 281 6.79 -11.27 31.76
N GLY A 282 5.61 -10.72 32.05
CA GLY A 282 5.46 -9.44 32.73
C GLY A 282 5.49 -8.20 31.82
N ALA A 283 5.70 -8.31 30.51
CA ALA A 283 5.69 -7.16 29.59
C ALA A 283 4.91 -7.40 28.29
N LYS A 284 4.37 -6.32 27.71
CA LYS A 284 3.90 -6.29 26.32
C LYS A 284 5.10 -6.06 25.38
N SER A 285 4.96 -6.36 24.09
CA SER A 285 6.06 -6.20 23.11
C SER A 285 6.56 -4.76 22.91
N GLY A 286 5.70 -3.77 23.23
CA GLY A 286 5.92 -2.35 22.94
C GLY A 286 5.70 -1.96 21.47
N MET A 287 5.27 -2.89 20.61
CA MET A 287 5.13 -2.70 19.16
C MET A 287 3.67 -2.53 18.72
N LEU A 288 3.47 -2.04 17.49
CA LEU A 288 2.17 -2.14 16.82
C LEU A 288 1.84 -3.62 16.58
N ARG A 289 0.57 -3.98 16.65
CA ARG A 289 0.12 -5.38 16.63
C ARG A 289 0.44 -6.11 15.33
N CYS A 290 0.47 -5.41 14.20
CA CYS A 290 0.89 -5.93 12.90
C CYS A 290 2.35 -6.43 12.87
N LEU A 291 3.19 -5.95 13.80
CA LEU A 291 4.59 -6.37 13.92
C LEU A 291 4.77 -7.59 14.84
N GLU A 292 3.73 -8.02 15.54
CA GLU A 292 3.76 -9.19 16.43
C GLU A 292 3.50 -10.50 15.66
N GLY A 293 3.84 -11.64 16.28
CA GLY A 293 3.46 -12.96 15.80
C GLY A 293 1.94 -13.17 15.79
N ALA A 294 1.46 -14.06 14.92
CA ALA A 294 0.06 -14.42 14.75
C ALA A 294 -0.60 -14.88 16.06
N ARG A 295 0.17 -15.55 16.93
CA ARG A 295 -0.21 -15.98 18.29
C ARG A 295 -1.01 -14.92 19.06
N TYR A 296 -0.51 -13.68 19.07
CA TYR A 296 -1.06 -12.60 19.90
C TYR A 296 -2.30 -11.97 19.26
N TYR A 297 -2.31 -11.82 17.94
CA TYR A 297 -3.50 -11.37 17.22
C TYR A 297 -4.64 -12.40 17.27
N ALA A 298 -4.34 -13.69 17.16
CA ALA A 298 -5.33 -14.76 17.26
C ALA A 298 -6.07 -14.75 18.60
N GLN A 299 -5.33 -14.59 19.72
CA GLN A 299 -5.94 -14.38 21.03
C GLN A 299 -6.85 -13.14 21.06
N TRP A 300 -6.36 -12.00 20.54
CA TRP A 300 -7.13 -10.76 20.50
C TRP A 300 -8.37 -10.83 19.61
N ALA A 301 -8.33 -11.66 18.57
CA ALA A 301 -9.42 -11.95 17.64
C ALA A 301 -10.36 -13.06 18.13
N GLY A 302 -10.21 -13.54 19.37
CA GLY A 302 -11.14 -14.51 19.99
C GLY A 302 -10.93 -15.96 19.60
N ALA A 303 -9.80 -16.31 18.96
CA ALA A 303 -9.51 -17.70 18.65
C ALA A 303 -9.41 -18.55 19.94
N PRO A 304 -9.91 -19.81 19.93
CA PRO A 304 -9.77 -20.74 21.05
C PRO A 304 -8.31 -20.93 21.50
N TYR A 305 -8.10 -21.31 22.77
CA TYR A 305 -6.75 -21.41 23.34
C TYR A 305 -5.88 -22.41 22.58
N GLU A 306 -6.44 -23.55 22.16
CA GLU A 306 -5.79 -24.57 21.36
C GLU A 306 -5.39 -24.12 19.94
N VAL A 307 -6.00 -23.05 19.43
CA VAL A 307 -5.71 -22.49 18.09
C VAL A 307 -4.44 -21.61 18.12
N TYR A 308 -4.24 -20.83 19.19
CA TYR A 308 -3.08 -19.94 19.32
C TYR A 308 -2.02 -20.40 20.34
N SER A 309 -2.33 -21.40 21.16
CA SER A 309 -1.50 -21.88 22.27
C SER A 309 -1.45 -23.41 22.34
N GLY A 310 -1.18 -24.05 21.20
CA GLY A 310 -0.97 -25.50 21.09
C GLY A 310 0.24 -26.02 21.89
N LYS A 311 1.08 -25.12 22.43
CA LYS A 311 2.18 -25.39 23.37
C LYS A 311 1.88 -24.93 24.80
N GLU A 312 0.62 -24.68 25.16
CA GLU A 312 0.19 -24.35 26.54
C GLU A 312 0.95 -23.14 27.13
N GLY A 313 1.22 -22.14 26.30
CA GLY A 313 1.97 -20.95 26.71
C GLY A 313 3.42 -21.22 27.11
N LYS A 314 4.01 -22.34 26.68
CA LYS A 314 5.41 -22.71 26.96
C LYS A 314 6.38 -22.29 25.86
N ASP A 315 5.92 -22.22 24.60
CA ASP A 315 6.77 -21.92 23.44
C ASP A 315 6.01 -21.05 22.43
N ASP A 316 6.14 -19.74 22.58
CA ASP A 316 5.53 -18.74 21.69
C ASP A 316 6.01 -18.84 20.23
N TYR A 317 7.22 -19.33 20.01
CA TYR A 317 7.82 -19.47 18.68
C TYR A 317 7.13 -20.61 17.91
N ALA A 318 7.02 -21.78 18.52
CA ALA A 318 6.29 -22.89 17.91
C ALA A 318 4.79 -22.60 17.83
N ASP A 319 4.22 -21.90 18.82
CA ASP A 319 2.82 -21.45 18.77
C ASP A 319 2.57 -20.50 17.58
N ASP A 320 3.39 -19.46 17.37
CA ASP A 320 3.24 -18.52 16.25
C ASP A 320 3.23 -19.22 14.88
N ILE A 321 4.19 -20.12 14.66
CA ILE A 321 4.30 -20.91 13.42
C ILE A 321 3.04 -21.76 13.19
N ASN A 322 2.47 -22.35 14.24
CA ASN A 322 1.26 -23.18 14.13
C ASN A 322 -0.02 -22.34 13.98
N THR A 323 -0.11 -21.23 14.72
CA THR A 323 -1.31 -20.38 14.83
C THR A 323 -1.82 -19.93 13.47
N ARG A 324 -0.91 -19.60 12.54
CA ARG A 324 -1.26 -19.10 11.20
C ARG A 324 -2.19 -20.06 10.45
N SER A 325 -1.83 -21.34 10.44
CA SER A 325 -2.63 -22.41 9.83
C SER A 325 -3.83 -22.80 10.69
N LEU A 326 -3.67 -22.88 12.02
CA LEU A 326 -4.76 -23.27 12.92
C LEU A 326 -5.90 -22.25 12.94
N MET A 327 -5.61 -20.95 12.88
CA MET A 327 -6.61 -19.90 12.81
C MET A 327 -7.35 -19.91 11.47
N THR A 328 -6.64 -20.21 10.37
CA THR A 328 -7.26 -20.47 9.06
C THR A 328 -8.21 -21.67 9.13
N ASN A 329 -7.79 -22.77 9.75
CA ASN A 329 -8.63 -23.96 9.91
C ASN A 329 -9.85 -23.73 10.81
N TRP A 330 -9.70 -22.95 11.89
CA TRP A 330 -10.79 -22.57 12.78
C TRP A 330 -11.84 -21.72 12.08
N LEU A 331 -11.42 -20.75 11.26
CA LEU A 331 -12.33 -19.99 10.41
C LEU A 331 -13.02 -20.89 9.38
N ALA A 332 -12.28 -21.84 8.80
CA ALA A 332 -12.75 -22.64 7.67
C ALA A 332 -13.59 -23.87 8.03
N GLY A 333 -13.46 -24.41 9.25
CA GLY A 333 -14.20 -25.60 9.68
C GLY A 333 -15.72 -25.43 9.53
N GLY A 334 -16.38 -26.45 8.99
CA GLY A 334 -17.81 -26.46 8.66
C GLY A 334 -18.15 -25.87 7.29
N SER A 335 -17.17 -25.36 6.55
CA SER A 335 -17.34 -24.92 5.16
C SER A 335 -17.27 -26.09 4.16
N VAL A 336 -17.62 -25.81 2.90
CA VAL A 336 -17.53 -26.79 1.80
C VAL A 336 -16.10 -27.33 1.56
N TYR A 337 -15.06 -26.58 1.93
CA TYR A 337 -13.66 -26.96 1.72
C TYR A 337 -13.01 -27.63 2.95
N VAL A 338 -13.58 -27.43 4.14
CA VAL A 338 -13.16 -28.06 5.41
C VAL A 338 -14.40 -28.64 6.13
N PRO A 339 -15.09 -29.64 5.54
CA PRO A 339 -16.39 -30.11 6.02
C PRO A 339 -16.32 -31.02 7.25
N ALA A 340 -15.16 -31.62 7.55
CA ALA A 340 -14.98 -32.64 8.58
C ALA A 340 -14.42 -32.10 9.91
N LYS A 341 -14.31 -30.77 10.06
CA LYS A 341 -13.96 -30.11 11.33
C LYS A 341 -15.01 -29.06 11.67
N ASP A 342 -15.28 -28.88 12.96
CA ASP A 342 -16.04 -27.74 13.46
C ASP A 342 -15.22 -26.43 13.31
N GLY A 343 -15.91 -25.31 13.11
CA GLY A 343 -15.31 -24.00 12.91
C GLY A 343 -16.35 -22.92 12.62
N LEU A 344 -15.91 -21.80 12.05
CA LEU A 344 -16.76 -20.64 11.75
C LEU A 344 -17.36 -20.63 10.34
N GLY A 345 -17.22 -21.70 9.56
CA GLY A 345 -17.91 -21.90 8.28
C GLY A 345 -17.47 -21.01 7.12
N VAL A 346 -16.37 -20.26 7.24
CA VAL A 346 -15.86 -19.37 6.18
C VAL A 346 -15.23 -20.22 5.06
N PRO A 347 -15.64 -20.11 3.79
CA PRO A 347 -15.21 -21.01 2.72
C PRO A 347 -13.80 -20.67 2.18
N ILE A 348 -12.80 -20.63 3.05
CA ILE A 348 -11.39 -20.45 2.67
C ILE A 348 -10.93 -21.67 1.87
N GLU A 349 -10.38 -21.45 0.68
CA GLU A 349 -9.97 -22.52 -0.25
C GLU A 349 -8.46 -22.59 -0.51
N LEU A 350 -7.67 -21.64 -0.03
CA LEU A 350 -6.22 -21.59 -0.26
C LEU A 350 -5.50 -20.96 0.93
N SER A 351 -4.30 -21.48 1.23
CA SER A 351 -3.40 -20.98 2.28
C SER A 351 -2.01 -20.69 1.73
N LEU A 352 -1.54 -19.44 1.82
CA LEU A 352 -0.25 -19.04 1.27
C LEU A 352 0.60 -18.24 2.27
N ALA A 353 1.75 -18.81 2.63
CA ALA A 353 2.77 -18.17 3.44
C ALA A 353 3.85 -17.53 2.55
N ILE A 354 4.14 -16.24 2.75
CA ILE A 354 5.20 -15.51 2.05
C ILE A 354 6.38 -15.27 2.99
N HIS A 355 7.49 -15.97 2.73
CA HIS A 355 8.72 -15.97 3.52
C HIS A 355 9.91 -15.45 2.69
N SER A 356 11.07 -15.31 3.32
CA SER A 356 12.36 -15.25 2.62
C SER A 356 13.42 -16.02 3.40
N ASP A 357 14.35 -16.67 2.71
CA ASP A 357 15.18 -17.74 3.26
C ASP A 357 16.58 -17.26 3.67
N ALA A 358 17.30 -18.13 4.38
CA ALA A 358 18.73 -17.98 4.67
C ALA A 358 19.60 -18.52 3.52
N GLY A 359 20.84 -18.03 3.44
CA GLY A 359 21.83 -18.44 2.43
C GLY A 359 22.47 -17.27 1.69
N PHE A 360 23.71 -17.46 1.22
CA PHE A 360 24.45 -16.42 0.52
C PHE A 360 25.34 -17.05 -0.57
N ALA A 361 25.58 -16.30 -1.64
CA ALA A 361 26.53 -16.69 -2.66
C ALA A 361 27.96 -16.35 -2.21
N ARG A 362 28.88 -17.33 -2.26
CA ARG A 362 30.26 -17.14 -1.79
C ARG A 362 31.01 -16.05 -2.56
N ASP A 363 30.70 -15.89 -3.85
CA ASP A 363 31.26 -14.84 -4.71
C ASP A 363 30.77 -13.41 -4.37
N GLY A 364 29.67 -13.27 -3.65
CA GLY A 364 29.02 -11.99 -3.36
C GLY A 364 28.35 -11.32 -4.55
N ARG A 365 28.17 -12.03 -5.66
CA ARG A 365 27.67 -11.50 -6.93
C ARG A 365 26.51 -12.31 -7.51
N SER A 366 26.47 -13.61 -7.24
CA SER A 366 25.39 -14.47 -7.70
C SER A 366 24.13 -14.28 -6.86
N LEU A 367 22.97 -14.29 -7.54
CA LEU A 367 21.66 -14.39 -6.91
C LEU A 367 21.48 -15.79 -6.28
N ILE A 368 20.71 -15.87 -5.20
CA ILE A 368 20.24 -17.13 -4.61
C ILE A 368 18.85 -17.44 -5.14
N GLY A 369 17.92 -16.48 -5.08
CA GLY A 369 16.59 -16.59 -5.67
C GLY A 369 15.61 -17.47 -4.90
N SER A 370 14.48 -17.79 -5.52
CA SER A 370 13.30 -18.34 -4.83
C SER A 370 13.33 -19.87 -4.66
N LEU A 371 12.67 -20.37 -3.62
CA LEU A 371 12.15 -21.75 -3.55
C LEU A 371 10.69 -21.75 -3.10
N ALA A 372 9.99 -22.87 -3.27
CA ALA A 372 8.69 -23.10 -2.67
C ALA A 372 8.70 -24.39 -1.86
N ILE A 373 7.78 -24.53 -0.90
CA ILE A 373 7.61 -25.69 -0.03
C ILE A 373 6.14 -26.12 -0.05
N SER A 374 5.91 -27.42 0.00
CA SER A 374 4.61 -28.08 0.18
C SER A 374 4.80 -29.26 1.16
N THR A 375 3.70 -29.83 1.67
CA THR A 375 3.73 -31.09 2.43
C THR A 375 2.69 -32.04 1.85
N THR A 376 3.11 -33.08 1.13
CA THR A 376 2.19 -34.11 0.60
C THR A 376 2.06 -35.33 1.51
N ASP A 377 3.13 -35.73 2.20
CA ASP A 377 3.13 -36.87 3.14
C ASP A 377 2.60 -36.48 4.54
N PHE A 378 1.27 -36.35 4.63
CA PHE A 378 0.52 -36.15 5.88
C PHE A 378 -0.94 -36.55 5.67
N ASN A 379 -1.62 -37.07 6.71
CA ASN A 379 -3.01 -37.56 6.66
C ASN A 379 -3.30 -38.39 5.39
N ASP A 380 -2.55 -39.48 5.18
CA ASP A 380 -2.68 -40.39 4.03
C ASP A 380 -2.63 -39.70 2.64
N GLY A 381 -2.02 -38.51 2.56
CA GLY A 381 -1.88 -37.75 1.32
C GLY A 381 -3.12 -36.94 0.92
N VAL A 382 -4.07 -36.72 1.83
CA VAL A 382 -5.31 -35.98 1.58
C VAL A 382 -5.48 -34.74 2.48
N LEU A 383 -6.33 -33.83 2.00
CA LEU A 383 -6.84 -32.65 2.67
C LEU A 383 -8.26 -32.93 3.23
N ASN A 384 -8.84 -31.99 3.98
CA ASN A 384 -10.06 -32.25 4.77
C ASN A 384 -11.30 -32.63 3.94
N SER A 385 -11.39 -32.06 2.75
CA SER A 385 -12.40 -32.34 1.71
C SER A 385 -12.16 -33.65 0.95
N GLY A 386 -11.12 -34.42 1.30
CA GLY A 386 -10.73 -35.67 0.64
C GLY A 386 -9.90 -35.50 -0.64
N ILE A 387 -9.63 -34.26 -1.08
CA ILE A 387 -8.77 -34.00 -2.24
C ILE A 387 -7.30 -34.32 -1.92
N SER A 388 -6.51 -34.71 -2.91
CA SER A 388 -5.09 -35.05 -2.68
C SER A 388 -4.24 -33.81 -2.39
N ARG A 389 -3.36 -33.91 -1.37
CA ARG A 389 -2.32 -32.92 -1.05
C ARG A 389 -1.35 -32.64 -2.19
N LYS A 390 -1.28 -33.48 -3.22
CA LYS A 390 -0.46 -33.20 -4.42
C LYS A 390 -0.80 -31.87 -5.07
N THR A 391 -2.06 -31.41 -4.98
CA THR A 391 -2.46 -30.09 -5.49
C THR A 391 -1.70 -28.92 -4.81
N SER A 392 -1.30 -29.07 -3.55
CA SER A 392 -0.41 -28.12 -2.85
C SER A 392 0.99 -28.08 -3.46
N SER A 393 1.49 -29.22 -3.94
CA SER A 393 2.79 -29.31 -4.62
C SER A 393 2.74 -28.73 -6.03
N ASP A 394 1.64 -28.95 -6.76
CA ASP A 394 1.41 -28.33 -8.06
C ASP A 394 1.23 -26.80 -7.96
N PHE A 395 0.58 -26.30 -6.90
CA PHE A 395 0.54 -24.87 -6.56
C PHE A 395 1.94 -24.31 -6.24
N ALA A 396 2.70 -24.96 -5.36
CA ALA A 396 4.07 -24.56 -5.01
C ALA A 396 4.99 -24.55 -6.24
N LYS A 397 4.83 -25.51 -7.16
CA LYS A 397 5.55 -25.60 -8.44
C LYS A 397 5.17 -24.46 -9.39
N ALA A 398 3.88 -24.14 -9.49
CA ALA A 398 3.38 -23.02 -10.28
C ALA A 398 3.94 -21.68 -9.76
N LEU A 399 3.86 -21.44 -8.44
CA LEU A 399 4.42 -20.25 -7.78
C LEU A 399 5.89 -20.07 -8.11
N LEU A 400 6.70 -21.11 -7.86
CA LEU A 400 8.14 -21.04 -8.08
C LEU A 400 8.49 -20.78 -9.55
N ASN A 401 7.83 -21.46 -10.49
CA ASN A 401 8.13 -21.31 -11.92
C ASN A 401 7.70 -19.94 -12.45
N ASN A 402 6.50 -19.47 -12.09
CA ASN A 402 5.96 -18.20 -12.58
C ASN A 402 6.74 -17.00 -12.00
N VAL A 403 7.12 -17.04 -10.71
CA VAL A 403 7.98 -16.02 -10.09
C VAL A 403 9.34 -15.97 -10.75
N VAL A 404 9.99 -17.13 -10.97
CA VAL A 404 11.28 -17.16 -11.68
C VAL A 404 11.16 -16.59 -13.09
N TYR A 405 10.09 -16.93 -13.81
CA TYR A 405 9.86 -16.44 -15.16
C TYR A 405 9.63 -14.92 -15.20
N ASP A 406 8.69 -14.40 -14.41
CA ASP A 406 8.32 -12.98 -14.41
C ASP A 406 9.48 -12.09 -13.93
N ILE A 407 10.19 -12.50 -12.86
CA ILE A 407 11.34 -11.74 -12.34
C ILE A 407 12.52 -11.80 -13.31
N ALA A 408 12.84 -12.96 -13.91
CA ALA A 408 13.88 -13.02 -14.94
C ALA A 408 13.50 -12.21 -16.19
N ARG A 409 12.20 -12.13 -16.54
CA ARG A 409 11.75 -11.37 -17.71
C ARG A 409 11.89 -9.85 -17.54
N LYS A 410 11.69 -9.32 -16.33
CA LYS A 410 11.88 -7.87 -16.05
C LYS A 410 13.32 -7.52 -15.64
N TYR A 411 13.95 -8.35 -14.81
CA TYR A 411 15.26 -8.08 -14.18
C TYR A 411 16.41 -8.94 -14.76
N GLY A 412 16.20 -9.55 -15.93
CA GLY A 412 17.18 -10.31 -16.71
C GLY A 412 17.43 -11.74 -16.23
N ARG A 413 17.76 -11.95 -14.94
CA ARG A 413 18.00 -13.28 -14.37
C ARG A 413 17.38 -13.41 -12.98
N TRP A 414 16.72 -14.53 -12.75
CA TRP A 414 16.35 -14.98 -11.41
C TRP A 414 16.66 -16.46 -11.27
N ASN A 415 17.28 -16.85 -10.15
CA ASN A 415 17.65 -18.24 -9.94
C ASN A 415 16.47 -19.02 -9.35
N LYS A 416 16.08 -20.10 -10.05
CA LYS A 416 15.22 -21.12 -9.48
C LYS A 416 16.05 -22.00 -8.55
N ARG A 417 15.65 -22.09 -7.28
CA ARG A 417 16.14 -23.13 -6.38
C ARG A 417 15.20 -24.35 -6.47
N TYR A 418 14.40 -24.62 -5.45
CA TYR A 418 14.35 -26.00 -4.97
C TYR A 418 13.03 -26.80 -5.10
N LEU A 419 11.86 -26.22 -4.80
CA LEU A 419 10.56 -26.95 -4.72
C LEU A 419 10.60 -28.17 -3.77
N TRP A 420 10.42 -27.93 -2.48
CA TRP A 420 10.45 -28.96 -1.44
C TRP A 420 9.09 -29.59 -1.18
N ASP A 421 9.09 -30.92 -1.03
CA ASP A 421 8.07 -31.63 -0.25
C ASP A 421 8.69 -31.96 1.11
N ARG A 422 8.32 -31.18 2.14
CA ARG A 422 8.90 -31.27 3.48
C ARG A 422 7.86 -30.90 4.53
N ASN A 423 7.98 -31.54 5.70
CA ASN A 423 7.04 -31.41 6.79
C ASN A 423 7.16 -30.08 7.59
N TYR A 424 6.82 -28.96 6.95
CA TYR A 424 6.74 -27.63 7.54
C TYR A 424 5.33 -27.37 8.07
N SER A 425 5.17 -26.70 9.21
CA SER A 425 3.85 -26.55 9.83
C SER A 425 2.87 -25.76 8.95
N GLU A 426 3.34 -24.69 8.32
CA GLU A 426 2.54 -23.81 7.46
C GLU A 426 2.07 -24.46 6.14
N THR A 427 2.54 -25.68 5.82
CA THR A 427 2.07 -26.49 4.68
C THR A 427 1.52 -27.87 5.09
N ARG A 428 1.86 -28.35 6.29
CA ARG A 428 1.27 -29.54 6.91
C ARG A 428 -0.11 -29.23 7.47
N LEU A 429 -0.21 -28.23 8.35
CA LEU A 429 -1.39 -27.98 9.17
C LEU A 429 -2.60 -27.40 8.43
N PRO A 430 -2.48 -26.63 7.33
CA PRO A 430 -3.66 -26.21 6.58
C PRO A 430 -4.48 -27.40 6.10
N GLU A 431 -5.80 -27.30 6.29
CA GLU A 431 -6.78 -28.31 5.88
C GLU A 431 -7.19 -28.17 4.40
N VAL A 432 -6.68 -27.14 3.72
CA VAL A 432 -6.89 -26.76 2.32
C VAL A 432 -5.56 -26.67 1.58
N PRO A 433 -5.53 -26.58 0.23
CA PRO A 433 -4.29 -26.43 -0.53
C PRO A 433 -3.39 -25.32 0.03
N SER A 434 -2.09 -25.61 0.12
CA SER A 434 -1.16 -24.69 0.79
C SER A 434 0.29 -24.75 0.34
N ALA A 435 0.96 -23.60 0.35
CA ALA A 435 2.38 -23.49 0.04
C ALA A 435 3.09 -22.43 0.91
N ILE A 436 4.39 -22.61 1.12
CA ILE A 436 5.31 -21.52 1.45
C ILE A 436 6.00 -21.12 0.16
N LEU A 437 6.07 -19.82 -0.13
CA LEU A 437 7.00 -19.25 -1.09
C LEU A 437 8.12 -18.53 -0.33
N GLU A 438 9.34 -19.09 -0.40
CA GLU A 438 10.56 -18.40 -0.01
C GLU A 438 10.97 -17.51 -1.18
N THR A 439 10.64 -16.22 -1.08
CA THR A 439 10.69 -15.28 -2.21
C THR A 439 12.11 -15.05 -2.74
N LEU A 440 13.09 -14.95 -1.85
CA LEU A 440 14.50 -14.65 -2.09
C LEU A 440 15.32 -15.03 -0.86
N SER A 441 16.64 -14.86 -0.87
CA SER A 441 17.45 -15.00 0.35
C SER A 441 17.78 -13.67 1.02
N HIS A 442 17.29 -13.44 2.24
CA HIS A 442 17.53 -12.21 2.99
C HIS A 442 18.96 -12.08 3.54
N GLN A 443 19.76 -13.16 3.42
CA GLN A 443 21.19 -13.15 3.77
C GLN A 443 22.10 -12.89 2.54
N ASN A 444 21.54 -12.83 1.33
CA ASN A 444 22.32 -12.60 0.11
C ASN A 444 22.20 -11.15 -0.36
N PHE A 445 23.30 -10.39 -0.32
CA PHE A 445 23.29 -8.99 -0.74
C PHE A 445 22.79 -8.77 -2.19
N PRO A 446 23.20 -9.56 -3.22
CA PRO A 446 22.63 -9.46 -4.56
C PRO A 446 21.10 -9.64 -4.63
N ASP A 447 20.53 -10.53 -3.81
CA ASP A 447 19.06 -10.67 -3.71
C ASP A 447 18.47 -9.43 -3.04
N MET A 448 19.07 -8.97 -1.94
CA MET A 448 18.59 -7.82 -1.18
C MET A 448 18.66 -6.50 -1.96
N LYS A 449 19.63 -6.33 -2.87
CA LYS A 449 19.74 -5.18 -3.78
C LYS A 449 18.49 -4.99 -4.64
N LEU A 450 17.86 -6.10 -5.05
CA LEU A 450 16.55 -6.10 -5.71
C LEU A 450 15.40 -6.10 -4.70
N ALA A 451 15.50 -6.84 -3.60
CA ALA A 451 14.46 -6.93 -2.57
C ALA A 451 14.06 -5.56 -1.99
N GLN A 452 15.03 -4.67 -1.78
CA GLN A 452 14.81 -3.35 -1.22
C GLN A 452 14.21 -2.36 -2.22
N ASP A 453 14.15 -2.66 -3.53
CA ASP A 453 13.38 -1.87 -4.48
C ASP A 453 11.86 -2.12 -4.30
N PRO A 454 11.03 -1.08 -4.12
CA PRO A 454 9.57 -1.23 -4.08
C PRO A 454 8.98 -1.81 -5.37
N MET A 455 9.55 -1.53 -6.55
CA MET A 455 9.01 -1.99 -7.83
C MET A 455 9.32 -3.47 -8.11
N PHE A 456 10.43 -4.00 -7.60
CA PHE A 456 10.68 -5.43 -7.50
C PHE A 456 9.61 -6.11 -6.62
N ARG A 457 9.30 -5.53 -5.45
CA ARG A 457 8.26 -6.05 -4.54
C ARG A 457 6.88 -6.03 -5.20
N PHE A 458 6.53 -4.98 -5.94
CA PHE A 458 5.31 -4.92 -6.77
C PHE A 458 5.30 -6.01 -7.84
N THR A 459 6.40 -6.19 -8.57
CA THR A 459 6.51 -7.19 -9.65
C THR A 459 6.38 -8.63 -9.12
N LEU A 460 7.03 -8.91 -7.99
CA LEU A 460 6.94 -10.17 -7.26
C LEU A 460 5.51 -10.44 -6.79
N ALA A 461 4.87 -9.47 -6.13
CA ALA A 461 3.48 -9.57 -5.71
C ALA A 461 2.53 -9.82 -6.90
N ARG A 462 2.74 -9.13 -8.04
CA ARG A 462 1.95 -9.33 -9.26
C ARG A 462 2.13 -10.74 -9.83
N SER A 463 3.33 -11.32 -9.79
CA SER A 463 3.56 -12.71 -10.23
C SER A 463 2.85 -13.73 -9.33
N ILE A 464 2.90 -13.51 -8.01
CA ILE A 464 2.19 -14.34 -7.03
C ILE A 464 0.68 -14.25 -7.24
N TYR A 465 0.13 -13.03 -7.36
CA TYR A 465 -1.28 -12.79 -7.66
C TYR A 465 -1.74 -13.49 -8.95
N LYS A 466 -1.02 -13.31 -10.07
CA LYS A 466 -1.33 -13.99 -11.34
C LYS A 466 -1.38 -15.52 -11.15
N THR A 467 -0.48 -16.07 -10.35
CA THR A 467 -0.45 -17.51 -10.07
C THR A 467 -1.62 -17.96 -9.21
N VAL A 468 -1.98 -17.21 -8.16
CA VAL A 468 -3.15 -17.51 -7.31
C VAL A 468 -4.44 -17.48 -8.14
N LEU A 469 -4.63 -16.44 -8.95
CA LEU A 469 -5.78 -16.32 -9.87
C LEU A 469 -5.89 -17.55 -10.78
N ARG A 470 -4.80 -17.89 -11.49
CA ARG A 470 -4.76 -19.04 -12.40
C ARG A 470 -5.05 -20.35 -11.65
N TYR A 471 -4.41 -20.59 -10.51
CA TYR A 471 -4.58 -21.81 -9.72
C TYR A 471 -6.02 -21.99 -9.22
N VAL A 472 -6.61 -20.96 -8.62
CA VAL A 472 -7.99 -21.00 -8.11
C VAL A 472 -8.96 -21.20 -9.28
N SER A 473 -8.94 -20.32 -10.28
CA SER A 473 -9.89 -20.37 -11.39
C SER A 473 -9.82 -21.68 -12.17
N THR A 474 -8.61 -22.18 -12.45
CA THR A 474 -8.45 -23.42 -13.23
C THR A 474 -8.83 -24.67 -12.45
N ASN A 475 -8.64 -24.73 -11.13
CA ASN A 475 -9.11 -25.87 -10.31
C ASN A 475 -10.64 -25.94 -10.22
N HIS A 476 -11.34 -24.80 -10.23
CA HIS A 476 -12.79 -24.72 -10.43
C HIS A 476 -13.23 -24.91 -11.90
N GLY A 477 -12.29 -24.87 -12.84
CA GLY A 477 -12.56 -25.02 -14.27
C GLY A 477 -13.19 -23.80 -14.94
N VAL A 478 -13.06 -22.62 -14.33
CA VAL A 478 -13.63 -21.36 -14.84
C VAL A 478 -12.56 -20.52 -15.55
N PRO A 479 -12.94 -19.71 -16.56
CA PRO A 479 -12.01 -18.81 -17.23
C PRO A 479 -11.58 -17.67 -16.30
N TYR A 480 -10.33 -17.23 -16.43
CA TYR A 480 -9.78 -16.09 -15.70
C TYR A 480 -9.36 -14.95 -16.63
N THR A 481 -9.09 -13.78 -16.06
CA THR A 481 -8.53 -12.60 -16.72
C THR A 481 -7.72 -11.84 -15.67
N VAL A 482 -6.49 -11.41 -15.99
CA VAL A 482 -5.66 -10.68 -15.04
C VAL A 482 -6.10 -9.21 -14.98
N GLN A 483 -6.05 -8.60 -13.80
CA GLN A 483 -6.41 -7.18 -13.64
C GLN A 483 -5.39 -6.26 -14.33
N PRO A 484 -5.81 -5.07 -14.82
CA PRO A 484 -4.92 -4.16 -15.51
C PRO A 484 -3.79 -3.57 -14.65
N LEU A 485 -2.88 -2.86 -15.32
CA LEU A 485 -1.95 -1.93 -14.69
C LEU A 485 -2.57 -0.52 -14.60
N PRO A 486 -2.05 0.37 -13.72
CA PRO A 486 -2.58 1.73 -13.54
C PRO A 486 -2.65 2.55 -14.84
N PRO A 487 -3.64 3.44 -15.00
CA PRO A 487 -3.63 4.42 -16.08
C PRO A 487 -2.40 5.35 -16.00
N VAL A 488 -1.85 5.69 -17.16
CA VAL A 488 -0.65 6.55 -17.33
C VAL A 488 -0.98 7.81 -18.13
N ASN A 489 -0.08 8.78 -18.20
CA ASN A 489 -0.28 10.06 -18.90
C ASN A 489 -1.56 10.81 -18.46
N PHE A 490 -1.90 10.76 -17.17
CA PHE A 490 -3.11 11.39 -16.66
C PHE A 490 -2.98 12.93 -16.70
N SER A 491 -4.06 13.62 -17.06
CA SER A 491 -4.09 15.09 -17.10
C SER A 491 -5.49 15.66 -16.92
N VAL A 492 -5.55 16.86 -16.32
CA VAL A 492 -6.74 17.69 -16.20
C VAL A 492 -6.56 18.98 -17.02
N ASP A 493 -7.62 19.43 -17.67
CA ASP A 493 -7.73 20.74 -18.32
C ASP A 493 -9.09 21.36 -17.94
N ILE A 494 -9.31 22.66 -18.18
CA ILE A 494 -10.60 23.32 -17.93
C ILE A 494 -11.16 23.83 -19.26
N ASN A 495 -12.41 23.49 -19.57
CA ASN A 495 -13.08 23.98 -20.78
C ASN A 495 -13.74 25.36 -20.58
N GLU A 496 -14.20 25.96 -21.67
CA GLU A 496 -14.90 27.26 -21.70
C GLU A 496 -16.16 27.33 -20.81
N LYS A 497 -16.68 26.20 -20.33
CA LYS A 497 -17.83 26.09 -19.44
C LYS A 497 -17.45 25.91 -17.97
N GLY A 498 -16.16 25.99 -17.63
CA GLY A 498 -15.66 25.78 -16.26
C GLY A 498 -15.64 24.31 -15.81
N GLN A 499 -15.77 23.36 -16.72
CA GLN A 499 -15.77 21.93 -16.40
C GLN A 499 -14.36 21.35 -16.51
N ALA A 500 -13.99 20.47 -15.58
CA ALA A 500 -12.76 19.71 -15.67
C ALA A 500 -12.86 18.69 -16.81
N VAL A 501 -11.85 18.66 -17.68
CA VAL A 501 -11.70 17.71 -18.77
C VAL A 501 -10.55 16.78 -18.43
N LEU A 502 -10.89 15.59 -17.96
CA LEU A 502 -9.97 14.55 -17.51
C LEU A 502 -9.61 13.63 -18.68
N SER A 503 -8.35 13.23 -18.82
CA SER A 503 -7.97 12.21 -19.81
C SER A 503 -6.70 11.45 -19.44
N TRP A 504 -6.59 10.19 -19.86
CA TRP A 504 -5.48 9.28 -19.55
C TRP A 504 -5.26 8.27 -20.68
N SER A 505 -4.23 7.43 -20.54
CA SER A 505 -3.91 6.31 -21.41
C SER A 505 -3.96 4.99 -20.64
N ALA A 506 -4.28 3.90 -21.34
CA ALA A 506 -4.07 2.54 -20.82
C ALA A 506 -2.57 2.26 -20.65
N GLN A 507 -2.19 1.51 -19.63
CA GLN A 507 -0.86 0.91 -19.52
C GLN A 507 -0.92 -0.57 -19.95
N GLU A 508 -0.05 -0.96 -20.88
CA GLU A 508 0.11 -2.35 -21.30
C GLU A 508 0.90 -3.14 -20.26
N ASP A 509 0.46 -4.36 -19.92
CA ASP A 509 1.31 -5.34 -19.25
C ASP A 509 1.99 -6.22 -20.31
N PRO A 510 3.28 -6.01 -20.62
CA PRO A 510 3.96 -6.78 -21.66
C PRO A 510 4.02 -8.28 -21.32
N CYS A 511 3.85 -8.65 -20.04
CA CYS A 511 3.89 -10.02 -19.56
C CYS A 511 2.51 -10.69 -19.53
N GLU A 512 1.41 -9.97 -19.76
CA GLU A 512 0.06 -10.50 -19.58
C GLU A 512 -0.96 -9.77 -20.47
N SER A 513 -1.16 -10.29 -21.67
CA SER A 513 -2.09 -9.71 -22.64
C SER A 513 -3.57 -9.78 -22.22
N THR A 514 -3.95 -10.57 -21.20
CA THR A 514 -5.31 -10.52 -20.65
C THR A 514 -5.55 -9.30 -19.74
N ALA A 515 -4.49 -8.57 -19.35
CA ALA A 515 -4.58 -7.39 -18.49
C ALA A 515 -5.02 -6.11 -19.21
N THR A 516 -5.52 -6.18 -20.45
CA THR A 516 -6.05 -5.01 -21.17
C THR A 516 -7.26 -4.42 -20.43
N PRO A 517 -7.34 -3.08 -20.22
CA PRO A 517 -8.52 -2.42 -19.68
C PRO A 517 -9.72 -2.50 -20.65
N THR A 518 -10.93 -2.61 -20.09
CA THR A 518 -12.20 -2.47 -20.84
C THR A 518 -13.08 -1.33 -20.32
N SER A 519 -12.78 -0.83 -19.12
CA SER A 519 -13.38 0.37 -18.51
C SER A 519 -12.42 0.97 -17.49
N TYR A 520 -12.82 2.06 -16.85
CA TYR A 520 -12.06 2.76 -15.82
C TYR A 520 -13.00 3.19 -14.70
N ASN A 521 -12.56 3.21 -13.44
CA ASN A 521 -13.28 3.91 -12.38
C ASN A 521 -12.63 5.29 -12.21
N LEU A 522 -13.44 6.35 -12.37
CA LEU A 522 -13.06 7.70 -11.98
C LEU A 522 -13.49 7.93 -10.54
N TYR A 523 -12.54 8.25 -9.67
CA TYR A 523 -12.78 8.64 -8.28
C TYR A 523 -12.65 10.15 -8.13
N ILE A 524 -13.58 10.76 -7.37
CA ILE A 524 -13.64 12.21 -7.16
C ILE A 524 -13.68 12.52 -5.65
N ALA A 525 -12.83 13.44 -5.22
CA ALA A 525 -12.86 14.11 -3.93
C ALA A 525 -13.03 15.62 -4.16
N SER A 526 -13.69 16.34 -3.26
CA SER A 526 -13.97 17.78 -3.43
C SER A 526 -14.00 18.53 -2.11
N GLY A 527 -13.35 19.70 -2.06
CA GLY A 527 -13.18 20.47 -0.83
C GLY A 527 -12.43 19.66 0.23
N THR A 528 -12.99 19.56 1.43
CA THR A 528 -12.46 18.73 2.53
C THR A 528 -12.98 17.29 2.52
N GLY A 529 -13.84 16.93 1.56
CA GLY A 529 -14.41 15.58 1.42
C GLY A 529 -13.43 14.60 0.79
N GLY A 530 -13.51 13.33 1.21
CA GLY A 530 -12.70 12.23 0.70
C GLY A 530 -13.19 11.71 -0.65
N PHE A 531 -12.44 10.76 -1.22
CA PHE A 531 -12.81 10.11 -2.48
C PHE A 531 -14.12 9.33 -2.35
N ASP A 532 -15.03 9.54 -3.30
CA ASP A 532 -16.23 8.75 -3.50
C ASP A 532 -15.94 7.25 -3.78
N ASN A 533 -17.00 6.46 -3.98
CA ASN A 533 -16.86 5.05 -4.33
C ASN A 533 -16.44 4.81 -5.81
N GLY A 534 -16.22 5.88 -6.57
CA GLY A 534 -15.90 5.87 -7.99
C GLY A 534 -17.11 5.69 -8.91
N THR A 535 -16.97 6.13 -10.16
CA THR A 535 -17.93 5.93 -11.25
C THR A 535 -17.26 5.16 -12.40
N ASN A 536 -17.84 4.02 -12.81
CA ASN A 536 -17.30 3.23 -13.92
C ASN A 536 -17.67 3.85 -15.28
N ILE A 537 -16.68 4.01 -16.16
CA ILE A 537 -16.79 4.63 -17.48
C ILE A 537 -15.98 3.86 -18.52
N THR A 538 -16.44 3.81 -19.76
CA THR A 538 -15.80 3.06 -20.86
C THR A 538 -14.83 3.89 -21.70
N SER A 539 -14.81 5.21 -21.53
CA SER A 539 -13.90 6.12 -22.21
C SER A 539 -12.64 6.38 -21.38
N ASN A 540 -11.53 6.69 -22.04
CA ASN A 540 -10.30 7.20 -21.41
C ASN A 540 -10.32 8.73 -21.18
N LYS A 541 -11.52 9.33 -21.20
CA LYS A 541 -11.79 10.74 -21.02
C LYS A 541 -13.07 10.91 -20.20
N ALA A 542 -13.11 11.90 -19.32
CA ALA A 542 -14.30 12.30 -18.58
C ALA A 542 -14.46 13.84 -18.54
N ILE A 543 -15.67 14.30 -18.27
CA ILE A 543 -15.97 15.72 -18.02
C ILE A 543 -16.69 15.80 -16.67
N VAL A 544 -16.20 16.65 -15.77
CA VAL A 544 -16.75 16.83 -14.42
C VAL A 544 -17.14 18.28 -14.22
N ASN A 545 -18.35 18.52 -13.72
CA ASN A 545 -18.79 19.85 -13.29
C ASN A 545 -18.09 20.21 -11.99
N MET A 546 -17.51 21.41 -11.90
CA MET A 546 -16.85 21.90 -10.70
C MET A 546 -17.57 23.11 -10.12
N GLU A 547 -17.66 23.18 -8.80
CA GLU A 547 -18.09 24.38 -8.07
C GLU A 547 -16.97 25.44 -8.08
N PRO A 548 -17.28 26.72 -8.37
CA PRO A 548 -16.29 27.79 -8.38
C PRO A 548 -15.51 27.94 -7.06
N GLY A 549 -14.17 27.95 -7.16
CA GLY A 549 -13.24 28.11 -6.04
C GLY A 549 -13.03 26.86 -5.19
N VAL A 550 -13.80 25.79 -5.40
CA VAL A 550 -13.64 24.50 -4.73
C VAL A 550 -12.54 23.70 -5.45
N GLN A 551 -11.65 23.09 -4.67
CA GLN A 551 -10.66 22.15 -5.19
C GLN A 551 -11.29 20.77 -5.39
N TYR A 552 -11.07 20.20 -6.57
CA TYR A 552 -11.40 18.81 -6.88
C TYR A 552 -10.12 18.01 -7.05
N ASN A 553 -10.07 16.83 -6.46
CA ASN A 553 -8.98 15.88 -6.60
C ASN A 553 -9.51 14.62 -7.29
N PHE A 554 -8.75 14.09 -8.24
CA PHE A 554 -9.13 13.00 -9.13
C PHE A 554 -8.08 11.92 -9.14
N ARG A 555 -8.52 10.65 -9.19
CA ARG A 555 -7.65 9.50 -9.52
C ARG A 555 -8.44 8.51 -10.37
N VAL A 556 -7.74 7.74 -11.19
CA VAL A 556 -8.37 6.78 -12.10
C VAL A 556 -7.75 5.40 -11.92
N THR A 557 -8.57 4.36 -11.90
CA THR A 557 -8.13 2.96 -12.01
C THR A 557 -8.59 2.38 -13.35
N ALA A 558 -7.84 1.42 -13.88
CA ALA A 558 -8.22 0.63 -15.03
C ALA A 558 -8.92 -0.66 -14.58
N CYS A 559 -10.04 -1.00 -15.24
CA CYS A 559 -10.88 -2.14 -14.90
C CYS A 559 -11.05 -3.07 -16.10
N ASN A 560 -11.13 -4.38 -15.83
CA ASN A 560 -11.57 -5.38 -16.80
C ASN A 560 -12.36 -6.50 -16.09
N ALA A 561 -12.70 -7.57 -16.82
CA ALA A 561 -13.43 -8.71 -16.26
C ALA A 561 -12.71 -9.40 -15.07
N GLY A 562 -11.39 -9.23 -14.96
CA GLY A 562 -10.52 -9.80 -13.93
C GLY A 562 -10.41 -9.01 -12.63
N GLY A 563 -10.65 -7.69 -12.68
CA GLY A 563 -10.48 -6.81 -11.51
C GLY A 563 -10.08 -5.39 -11.86
N GLU A 564 -9.54 -4.70 -10.85
CA GLU A 564 -9.19 -3.28 -10.85
C GLU A 564 -7.69 -3.05 -10.60
N SER A 565 -7.07 -2.12 -11.31
CA SER A 565 -5.66 -1.77 -11.12
C SER A 565 -5.40 -1.03 -9.79
N PHE A 566 -4.13 -0.82 -9.47
CA PHE A 566 -3.77 0.29 -8.56
C PHE A 566 -4.19 1.64 -9.21
N PRO A 567 -4.44 2.69 -8.42
CA PRO A 567 -4.80 3.99 -8.98
C PRO A 567 -3.63 4.65 -9.71
N SER A 568 -3.96 5.56 -10.62
CA SER A 568 -3.06 6.63 -11.03
C SER A 568 -2.61 7.49 -9.84
N GLU A 569 -1.65 8.36 -10.07
CA GLU A 569 -1.45 9.54 -9.21
C GLU A 569 -2.75 10.36 -9.03
N VAL A 570 -2.80 11.16 -7.98
CA VAL A 570 -3.88 12.13 -7.74
C VAL A 570 -3.54 13.44 -8.44
N LEU A 571 -4.45 13.87 -9.31
CA LEU A 571 -4.41 15.18 -9.98
C LEU A 571 -5.53 16.08 -9.47
N SER A 572 -5.30 17.38 -9.48
CA SER A 572 -6.15 18.36 -8.81
C SER A 572 -6.52 19.52 -9.75
N ALA A 573 -7.70 20.11 -9.57
CA ALA A 573 -8.12 21.30 -10.31
C ALA A 573 -9.03 22.22 -9.48
N VAL A 574 -9.02 23.50 -9.86
CA VAL A 574 -9.90 24.56 -9.35
C VAL A 574 -10.33 25.42 -10.52
N TYR A 575 -11.64 25.64 -10.66
CA TYR A 575 -12.21 26.62 -11.58
C TYR A 575 -12.62 27.90 -10.87
N ARG A 576 -12.30 29.07 -11.45
CA ARG A 576 -12.71 30.40 -11.00
C ARG A 576 -13.18 31.23 -12.21
N PRO A 577 -14.47 31.59 -12.32
CA PRO A 577 -15.01 32.32 -13.47
C PRO A 577 -14.29 33.64 -13.78
N GLU A 578 -13.86 34.37 -12.74
CA GLU A 578 -13.19 35.68 -12.86
C GLU A 578 -11.69 35.57 -13.18
N ALA A 579 -11.11 34.37 -13.19
CA ALA A 579 -9.67 34.19 -13.37
C ALA A 579 -9.27 34.29 -14.85
N THR A 580 -8.45 35.29 -15.17
CA THR A 580 -7.92 35.56 -16.52
C THR A 580 -6.67 34.74 -16.86
N LYS A 581 -6.07 34.06 -15.88
CA LYS A 581 -4.84 33.27 -15.99
C LYS A 581 -5.08 31.85 -15.43
N THR A 582 -4.43 30.87 -16.06
CA THR A 582 -4.43 29.46 -15.61
C THR A 582 -3.01 29.03 -15.25
N ILE A 583 -2.87 28.34 -14.12
CA ILE A 583 -1.62 27.73 -13.65
C ILE A 583 -1.70 26.21 -13.85
N LEU A 584 -0.62 25.62 -14.38
CA LEU A 584 -0.45 24.18 -14.51
C LEU A 584 0.49 23.66 -13.43
N VAL A 585 0.01 22.75 -12.59
CA VAL A 585 0.85 21.97 -11.67
C VAL A 585 1.25 20.66 -12.36
N VAL A 586 2.54 20.40 -12.47
CA VAL A 586 3.10 19.19 -13.11
C VAL A 586 3.73 18.33 -12.03
N ASN A 587 3.15 17.16 -11.78
CA ASN A 587 3.79 16.17 -10.93
C ASN A 587 4.91 15.48 -11.70
N ASN A 588 6.15 15.65 -11.25
CA ASN A 588 7.32 14.95 -11.78
C ASN A 588 7.93 13.97 -10.76
N PHE A 589 7.41 13.89 -9.54
CA PHE A 589 7.93 13.01 -8.49
C PHE A 589 7.30 11.60 -8.55
N HIS A 590 8.01 10.70 -9.24
CA HIS A 590 7.60 9.32 -9.44
C HIS A 590 8.53 8.32 -8.73
N ARG A 591 9.75 8.75 -8.36
CA ARG A 591 10.80 7.89 -7.80
C ARG A 591 10.31 7.04 -6.63
N LEU A 592 10.40 5.73 -6.84
CA LEU A 592 10.43 4.70 -5.82
C LEU A 592 11.81 4.05 -5.87
N ALA A 593 12.48 3.89 -4.74
CA ALA A 593 13.88 3.46 -4.73
C ALA A 593 14.23 2.63 -3.49
N ALA A 594 15.20 1.74 -3.67
CA ALA A 594 15.96 1.15 -2.57
C ALA A 594 16.80 2.23 -1.86
N PRO A 595 17.32 1.97 -0.64
CA PRO A 595 18.33 2.84 -0.03
C PRO A 595 19.64 2.84 -0.83
N GLN A 596 20.51 3.81 -0.54
CA GLN A 596 21.81 3.96 -1.17
C GLN A 596 22.61 2.66 -1.15
N VAL A 597 22.82 2.10 -2.33
CA VAL A 597 23.58 0.85 -2.50
C VAL A 597 25.08 1.15 -2.42
N ILE A 598 25.79 0.39 -1.60
CA ILE A 598 27.25 0.27 -1.62
C ILE A 598 27.57 -1.13 -2.15
N ASP A 599 28.29 -1.23 -3.27
CA ASP A 599 28.63 -2.50 -3.92
C ASP A 599 29.99 -2.37 -4.62
N ASN A 600 31.08 -2.63 -3.88
CA ASN A 600 32.44 -2.51 -4.37
C ASN A 600 33.32 -3.69 -3.90
N ALA A 601 34.62 -3.66 -4.20
CA ALA A 601 35.53 -4.77 -3.90
C ALA A 601 35.66 -5.09 -2.40
N GLY A 602 35.58 -4.07 -1.53
CA GLY A 602 35.72 -4.22 -0.07
C GLY A 602 34.40 -4.14 0.70
N GLN A 603 33.37 -3.49 0.17
CA GLN A 603 32.13 -3.18 0.89
C GLN A 603 30.87 -3.55 0.11
N GLN A 604 29.90 -4.13 0.80
CA GLN A 604 28.55 -4.41 0.29
C GLN A 604 27.48 -4.08 1.34
N GLY A 605 26.43 -3.34 0.96
CA GLY A 605 25.36 -2.97 1.88
C GLY A 605 24.47 -1.80 1.45
N PHE A 606 23.73 -1.29 2.43
CA PHE A 606 22.82 -0.16 2.28
C PHE A 606 23.17 0.95 3.27
N ASP A 607 23.33 2.17 2.78
CA ASP A 607 23.59 3.36 3.59
C ASP A 607 22.32 4.20 3.71
N LEU A 608 21.59 4.02 4.82
CA LEU A 608 20.39 4.79 5.12
C LEU A 608 20.67 6.27 5.44
N GLU A 609 21.93 6.64 5.72
CA GLU A 609 22.30 8.03 6.00
C GLU A 609 22.49 8.80 4.70
N ALA A 610 23.06 8.17 3.66
CA ALA A 610 23.21 8.76 2.34
C ALA A 610 21.87 8.87 1.56
N ASP A 611 21.08 7.80 1.52
CA ASP A 611 19.69 7.82 1.04
C ASP A 611 18.92 6.62 1.63
N PRO A 612 17.84 6.81 2.41
CA PRO A 612 17.02 5.72 2.93
C PRO A 612 16.09 5.09 1.87
N GLY A 613 16.07 5.62 0.65
CA GLY A 613 15.17 5.21 -0.42
C GLY A 613 13.78 5.82 -0.27
N VAL A 614 12.87 5.45 -1.18
CA VAL A 614 11.51 5.97 -1.24
C VAL A 614 10.53 4.82 -1.46
N SER A 615 9.66 4.53 -0.49
CA SER A 615 8.63 3.49 -0.59
C SER A 615 7.35 3.98 -1.26
N TYR A 616 6.53 3.06 -1.77
CA TYR A 616 5.15 3.36 -2.16
C TYR A 616 4.32 3.61 -0.90
N GLY A 617 4.02 4.89 -0.64
CA GLY A 617 3.48 5.36 0.63
C GLY A 617 4.32 4.95 1.84
N ARG A 618 3.67 4.85 3.00
CA ARG A 618 4.27 4.44 4.28
C ARG A 618 4.86 3.01 4.23
N THR A 619 5.95 2.76 4.96
CA THR A 619 6.58 1.44 5.10
C THR A 619 6.91 1.07 6.56
N ALA A 620 6.89 -0.23 6.84
CA ALA A 620 7.25 -0.85 8.13
C ALA A 620 8.59 -1.63 8.08
N GLY A 621 9.31 -1.55 6.95
CA GLY A 621 10.34 -2.54 6.61
C GLY A 621 11.70 -2.40 7.31
N TRP A 622 11.95 -1.34 8.08
CA TRP A 622 13.29 -1.03 8.61
C TRP A 622 13.47 -1.46 10.07
N ASN A 623 14.61 -2.09 10.37
CA ASN A 623 15.00 -2.43 11.75
C ASN A 623 16.08 -1.48 12.29
N GLY A 624 17.07 -1.10 11.47
CA GLY A 624 18.12 -0.13 11.83
C GLY A 624 19.19 -0.03 10.74
N LYS A 625 20.15 0.89 10.89
CA LYS A 625 21.27 1.11 9.95
C LYS A 625 22.17 -0.11 9.87
N GLN A 626 22.75 -0.38 8.70
CA GLN A 626 23.80 -1.38 8.54
C GLN A 626 25.10 -0.91 9.21
N ILE A 627 25.77 -1.80 9.93
CA ILE A 627 27.00 -1.55 10.68
C ILE A 627 28.20 -2.24 9.99
N VAL A 628 28.00 -3.47 9.51
CA VAL A 628 29.07 -4.27 8.90
C VAL A 628 28.90 -4.33 7.38
N PHE A 629 29.76 -3.60 6.67
CA PHE A 629 29.82 -3.58 5.20
C PHE A 629 30.92 -4.46 4.62
N ASP A 630 31.93 -4.86 5.40
CA ASP A 630 33.11 -5.60 4.92
C ASP A 630 32.74 -6.93 4.24
N THR A 631 33.10 -7.09 2.97
CA THR A 631 32.85 -8.31 2.19
C THR A 631 33.58 -9.54 2.73
N SER A 632 34.65 -9.38 3.52
CA SER A 632 35.33 -10.47 4.24
C SER A 632 34.48 -11.06 5.38
N ALA A 633 33.44 -10.35 5.81
CA ALA A 633 32.46 -10.79 6.82
C ALA A 633 31.34 -11.69 6.26
N ARG A 634 31.34 -11.97 4.94
CA ARG A 634 30.32 -12.77 4.27
C ARG A 634 30.26 -14.19 4.85
N GLY A 635 29.06 -14.61 5.26
CA GLY A 635 28.83 -15.94 5.84
C GLY A 635 29.23 -16.11 7.31
N ARG A 636 29.75 -15.08 7.97
CA ARG A 636 29.85 -15.05 9.44
C ARG A 636 28.46 -14.89 10.06
N ALA A 637 28.34 -15.15 11.36
CA ALA A 637 27.08 -15.04 12.10
C ALA A 637 27.17 -13.94 13.20
N GLY A 638 26.01 -13.45 13.62
CA GLY A 638 25.90 -12.43 14.68
C GLY A 638 26.47 -11.06 14.27
N ALA A 639 26.97 -10.31 15.26
CA ALA A 639 27.42 -8.92 15.08
C ALA A 639 28.64 -8.73 14.16
N ALA A 640 29.27 -9.83 13.71
CA ALA A 640 30.39 -9.83 12.77
C ALA A 640 30.00 -10.32 11.36
N ALA A 641 28.70 -10.43 11.04
CA ALA A 641 28.19 -10.83 9.73
C ALA A 641 28.11 -9.66 8.75
N LEU A 642 28.47 -9.88 7.48
CA LEU A 642 28.13 -8.92 6.41
C LEU A 642 26.63 -8.62 6.42
N GLY A 643 26.27 -7.34 6.36
CA GLY A 643 24.89 -6.89 6.45
C GLY A 643 24.39 -6.65 7.88
N TYR A 644 25.13 -7.05 8.93
CA TYR A 644 24.68 -6.88 10.31
C TYR A 644 24.28 -5.43 10.60
N SER A 645 23.05 -5.27 11.10
CA SER A 645 22.37 -3.99 11.24
C SER A 645 21.87 -3.75 12.67
N GLY A 646 21.57 -2.50 12.99
CA GLY A 646 21.00 -2.09 14.27
C GLY A 646 19.54 -2.52 14.48
N ALA A 647 18.90 -1.85 15.44
CA ALA A 647 17.51 -2.09 15.86
C ALA A 647 16.78 -0.79 16.26
N GLU A 648 17.39 0.37 16.05
CA GLU A 648 16.93 1.70 16.45
C GLU A 648 15.81 2.27 15.56
N MET A 649 15.46 1.58 14.48
CA MET A 649 14.28 1.87 13.64
C MET A 649 13.14 0.86 13.85
N ALA A 650 13.34 -0.20 14.64
CA ALA A 650 12.31 -1.19 14.94
C ALA A 650 11.02 -0.52 15.47
N GLY A 651 9.90 -0.77 14.80
CA GLY A 651 8.60 -0.20 15.18
C GLY A 651 8.36 1.26 14.75
N LYS A 652 9.31 1.89 14.04
CA LYS A 652 9.11 3.18 13.37
C LYS A 652 8.57 2.94 11.97
N PHE A 653 7.52 3.67 11.61
CA PHE A 653 6.99 3.69 10.26
C PHE A 653 7.54 4.91 9.54
N ILE A 654 7.94 4.75 8.29
CA ILE A 654 8.54 5.81 7.48
C ILE A 654 7.60 6.12 6.32
N ALA A 655 7.25 7.38 6.12
CA ALA A 655 6.48 7.84 4.96
C ALA A 655 7.32 7.85 3.68
N GLY A 656 6.68 7.55 2.55
CA GLY A 656 7.28 7.49 1.21
C GLY A 656 6.50 8.36 0.22
N ASN A 657 6.47 7.96 -1.06
CA ASN A 657 5.73 8.66 -2.11
C ASN A 657 4.26 8.19 -2.12
N ASP A 658 3.34 9.07 -1.76
CA ASP A 658 1.88 8.83 -1.79
C ASP A 658 1.21 9.27 -3.11
N PHE A 659 1.98 9.78 -4.08
CA PHE A 659 1.56 10.18 -5.43
C PHE A 659 0.39 11.18 -5.45
N ASN A 660 0.36 12.11 -4.48
CA ASN A 660 -0.73 13.06 -4.29
C ASN A 660 -0.31 14.52 -4.08
N TYR A 661 0.97 14.86 -4.26
CA TYR A 661 1.50 16.20 -3.91
C TYR A 661 0.93 17.35 -4.76
N THR A 662 0.25 17.06 -5.89
CA THR A 662 -0.54 18.08 -6.60
C THR A 662 -1.63 18.68 -5.71
N VAL A 663 -2.18 17.92 -4.77
CA VAL A 663 -3.22 18.38 -3.83
C VAL A 663 -2.69 19.55 -3.01
N THR A 664 -1.50 19.40 -2.41
CA THR A 664 -0.82 20.40 -1.58
C THR A 664 -0.44 21.67 -2.37
N HIS A 665 0.02 21.51 -3.61
CA HIS A 665 0.37 22.64 -4.47
C HIS A 665 -0.88 23.41 -4.94
N VAL A 666 -1.90 22.70 -5.43
CA VAL A 666 -3.17 23.32 -5.86
C VAL A 666 -3.88 23.99 -4.69
N GLU A 667 -3.85 23.42 -3.49
CA GLU A 667 -4.36 24.05 -2.25
C GLU A 667 -3.68 25.40 -1.99
N ALA A 668 -2.35 25.42 -1.98
CA ALA A 668 -1.58 26.63 -1.70
C ALA A 668 -1.71 27.71 -2.79
N ILE A 669 -1.87 27.32 -4.06
CA ILE A 669 -2.17 28.25 -5.15
C ILE A 669 -3.60 28.78 -5.00
N ASN A 670 -4.57 27.92 -4.66
CA ASN A 670 -5.99 28.29 -4.50
C ASN A 670 -6.22 29.30 -3.37
N ALA A 671 -5.37 29.30 -2.34
CA ALA A 671 -5.38 30.31 -1.27
C ALA A 671 -5.19 31.76 -1.77
N SER A 672 -4.61 31.96 -2.97
CA SER A 672 -4.54 33.28 -3.63
C SER A 672 -5.88 33.77 -4.21
N GLN A 673 -6.80 32.83 -4.48
CA GLN A 673 -8.12 33.04 -5.08
C GLN A 673 -8.14 33.67 -6.49
N ALA A 674 -6.99 33.85 -7.14
CA ALA A 674 -6.87 34.63 -8.39
C ALA A 674 -6.87 33.81 -9.70
N TYR A 675 -6.63 32.50 -9.63
CA TYR A 675 -6.28 31.67 -10.80
C TYR A 675 -7.25 30.51 -11.05
N ASN A 676 -7.38 30.13 -12.32
CA ASN A 676 -7.75 28.77 -12.67
C ASN A 676 -6.52 27.87 -12.43
N ILE A 677 -6.74 26.64 -11.96
CA ILE A 677 -5.65 25.73 -11.60
C ILE A 677 -5.98 24.35 -12.13
N VAL A 678 -5.02 23.71 -12.80
CA VAL A 678 -5.13 22.32 -13.29
C VAL A 678 -3.82 21.60 -13.05
N SER A 679 -3.83 20.26 -13.05
CA SER A 679 -2.60 19.48 -12.96
C SER A 679 -2.50 18.32 -13.96
N CYS A 680 -1.27 17.88 -14.21
CA CYS A 680 -0.97 16.71 -15.05
C CYS A 680 0.25 15.94 -14.55
N SER A 681 0.40 14.70 -15.02
CA SER A 681 1.65 13.96 -14.88
C SER A 681 2.73 14.56 -15.79
N SER A 682 4.01 14.43 -15.41
CA SER A 682 5.11 14.86 -16.27
C SER A 682 5.20 14.04 -17.55
N GLU A 683 4.74 12.78 -17.55
CA GLU A 683 4.59 11.96 -18.75
C GLU A 683 3.70 12.64 -19.79
N ALA A 684 2.59 13.28 -19.37
CA ALA A 684 1.69 13.97 -20.30
C ALA A 684 2.36 15.19 -20.98
N VAL A 685 3.31 15.84 -20.30
CA VAL A 685 4.14 16.92 -20.88
C VAL A 685 5.20 16.34 -21.83
N ILE A 686 5.90 15.30 -21.39
CA ILE A 686 6.97 14.62 -22.14
C ILE A 686 6.42 13.99 -23.43
N GLY A 687 5.29 13.31 -23.36
CA GLY A 687 4.56 12.73 -24.49
C GLY A 687 3.87 13.76 -25.39
N GLY A 688 3.95 15.05 -25.08
CA GLY A 688 3.42 16.15 -25.91
C GLY A 688 1.90 16.29 -25.91
N LYS A 689 1.20 15.63 -24.99
CA LYS A 689 -0.25 15.78 -24.77
C LYS A 689 -0.60 17.13 -24.16
N ILE A 690 0.31 17.71 -23.37
CA ILE A 690 0.21 19.05 -22.78
C ILE A 690 1.20 20.01 -23.46
N ASP A 691 0.69 21.16 -23.88
CA ASP A 691 1.49 22.31 -24.32
C ASP A 691 1.60 23.32 -23.17
N LEU A 692 2.83 23.54 -22.69
CA LEU A 692 3.10 24.45 -21.57
C LEU A 692 2.76 25.91 -21.90
N ASN A 693 2.84 26.31 -23.17
CA ASN A 693 2.60 27.70 -23.60
C ASN A 693 1.14 28.15 -23.47
N ARG A 694 0.22 27.23 -23.14
CA ARG A 694 -1.18 27.54 -22.82
C ARG A 694 -1.39 28.10 -21.40
N TYR A 695 -0.38 28.01 -20.54
CA TYR A 695 -0.48 28.34 -19.12
C TYR A 695 0.38 29.56 -18.79
N ALA A 696 -0.10 30.38 -17.87
CA ALA A 696 0.60 31.59 -17.45
C ALA A 696 1.73 31.29 -16.46
N CYS A 697 1.58 30.20 -15.69
CA CYS A 697 2.63 29.62 -14.86
C CYS A 697 2.65 28.10 -15.01
N VAL A 698 3.83 27.51 -14.93
CA VAL A 698 4.04 26.07 -14.70
C VAL A 698 4.69 25.92 -13.33
N ASP A 699 4.12 25.06 -12.49
CA ASP A 699 4.65 24.66 -11.18
C ASP A 699 5.07 23.19 -11.27
N LEU A 700 6.38 22.93 -11.18
CA LEU A 700 6.98 21.61 -11.42
C LEU A 700 7.45 20.97 -10.11
N ILE A 701 6.69 19.96 -9.67
CA ILE A 701 6.95 19.20 -8.44
C ILE A 701 7.98 18.12 -8.73
N CYS A 702 9.24 18.32 -8.30
CA CYS A 702 10.30 17.33 -8.46
C CYS A 702 10.52 16.45 -7.21
N GLY A 703 10.03 16.82 -6.03
CA GLY A 703 10.10 15.97 -4.83
C GLY A 703 11.50 15.38 -4.55
N LEU A 704 11.59 14.05 -4.41
CA LEU A 704 12.87 13.30 -4.35
C LEU A 704 13.27 12.64 -5.69
N GLU A 705 12.70 13.07 -6.82
CA GLU A 705 13.04 12.56 -8.15
C GLU A 705 14.54 12.74 -8.44
N ARG A 706 15.22 11.66 -8.86
CA ARG A 706 16.62 11.67 -9.32
C ARG A 706 17.02 10.36 -10.00
N HIS A 707 18.05 10.40 -10.84
CA HIS A 707 18.76 9.20 -11.28
C HIS A 707 19.83 8.76 -10.28
N ASP A 708 19.57 7.69 -9.52
CA ASP A 708 20.52 7.15 -8.52
C ASP A 708 21.53 6.12 -9.09
N GLY A 709 21.31 5.63 -10.31
CA GLY A 709 22.21 4.71 -11.02
C GLY A 709 22.20 3.26 -10.53
N TYR A 710 21.31 2.87 -9.61
CA TYR A 710 21.17 1.49 -9.13
C TYR A 710 19.73 0.98 -9.07
N THR A 711 18.74 1.87 -8.99
CA THR A 711 17.32 1.52 -9.12
C THR A 711 17.04 1.03 -10.56
N PRO A 712 16.32 -0.09 -10.76
CA PRO A 712 16.08 -0.64 -12.11
C PRO A 712 15.20 0.25 -12.99
N GLU A 713 14.23 0.94 -12.38
CA GLU A 713 13.40 1.96 -13.02
C GLU A 713 14.19 3.27 -13.21
N PHE A 714 14.06 3.87 -14.40
CA PHE A 714 14.75 5.12 -14.74
C PHE A 714 13.98 6.34 -14.25
N TYR A 715 14.44 6.89 -13.14
CA TYR A 715 14.02 8.17 -12.56
C TYR A 715 15.05 9.26 -12.88
N LYS A 716 14.62 10.51 -13.05
CA LYS A 716 15.51 11.63 -13.45
C LYS A 716 14.84 12.98 -13.22
N THR A 717 15.47 13.89 -12.47
CA THR A 717 14.87 15.19 -12.11
C THR A 717 14.43 16.00 -13.32
N PHE A 718 15.29 16.06 -14.35
CA PHE A 718 14.94 16.65 -15.65
C PHE A 718 15.46 15.75 -16.78
N THR A 719 14.57 14.99 -17.41
CA THR A 719 14.90 14.27 -18.65
C THR A 719 15.23 15.25 -19.78
N THR A 720 16.01 14.83 -20.78
CA THR A 720 16.37 15.69 -21.94
C THR A 720 15.12 16.26 -22.65
N THR A 721 14.02 15.51 -22.70
CA THR A 721 12.74 15.99 -23.25
C THR A 721 12.10 17.03 -22.33
N MET A 722 12.10 16.84 -21.01
CA MET A 722 11.60 17.84 -20.06
C MET A 722 12.43 19.14 -20.13
N GLN A 723 13.76 19.05 -20.14
CA GLN A 723 14.65 20.21 -20.33
C GLN A 723 14.30 20.98 -21.62
N SER A 724 14.05 20.26 -22.72
CA SER A 724 13.67 20.84 -24.01
C SER A 724 12.31 21.54 -23.97
N LYS A 725 11.32 20.96 -23.27
CA LYS A 725 9.99 21.57 -23.07
C LYS A 725 10.07 22.84 -22.22
N LEU A 726 10.81 22.81 -21.12
CA LEU A 726 11.01 23.95 -20.23
C LEU A 726 11.78 25.08 -20.92
N MET A 727 12.86 24.77 -21.67
CA MET A 727 13.58 25.76 -22.47
C MET A 727 12.71 26.41 -23.56
N ALA A 728 11.77 25.67 -24.17
CA ALA A 728 10.85 26.25 -25.13
C ALA A 728 9.86 27.21 -24.46
N TYR A 729 9.31 26.80 -23.31
CA TYR A 729 8.36 27.59 -22.52
C TYR A 729 8.97 28.89 -21.96
N THR A 730 10.18 28.86 -21.40
CA THR A 730 10.85 30.08 -20.92
C THR A 730 11.27 31.00 -22.07
N ARG A 731 11.66 30.48 -23.24
CA ARG A 731 11.87 31.29 -24.45
C ARG A 731 10.58 31.94 -24.98
N GLY A 732 9.41 31.37 -24.66
CA GLY A 732 8.10 31.96 -24.90
C GLY A 732 7.67 33.00 -23.86
N GLY A 733 8.48 33.23 -22.83
CA GLY A 733 8.21 34.16 -21.73
C GLY A 733 7.33 33.63 -20.60
N GLY A 734 7.19 32.30 -20.49
CA GLY A 734 6.42 31.67 -19.43
C GLY A 734 7.07 31.80 -18.04
N ALA A 735 6.23 31.91 -17.00
CA ALA A 735 6.67 31.89 -15.60
C ALA A 735 6.79 30.45 -15.07
N LEU A 736 7.85 30.15 -14.33
CA LEU A 736 8.16 28.79 -13.86
C LEU A 736 8.43 28.74 -12.34
N LEU A 737 7.78 27.82 -11.63
CA LEU A 737 8.16 27.38 -10.30
C LEU A 737 8.72 25.95 -10.41
N VAL A 738 9.83 25.67 -9.73
CA VAL A 738 10.42 24.33 -9.61
C VAL A 738 10.82 24.08 -8.17
N SER A 739 10.41 22.97 -7.58
CA SER A 739 10.81 22.59 -6.21
C SER A 739 11.17 21.10 -6.10
N GLY A 740 12.33 20.79 -5.54
CA GLY A 740 12.79 19.41 -5.34
C GLY A 740 14.13 19.33 -4.62
N ALA A 741 14.48 18.13 -4.16
CA ALA A 741 15.71 17.88 -3.38
C ALA A 741 16.96 17.60 -4.23
N TYR A 742 16.81 17.31 -5.53
CA TYR A 742 17.90 16.89 -6.42
C TYR A 742 17.88 17.65 -7.76
N ILE A 743 17.68 18.96 -7.69
CA ILE A 743 17.68 19.84 -8.88
C ILE A 743 19.09 19.98 -9.44
N GLY A 744 20.09 20.07 -8.57
CA GLY A 744 21.49 20.31 -8.89
C GLY A 744 22.30 19.04 -9.13
N SER A 745 22.33 18.12 -8.16
CA SER A 745 23.24 16.98 -8.14
C SER A 745 22.96 15.93 -9.21
N ASP A 746 21.72 15.80 -9.68
CA ASP A 746 21.37 14.93 -10.80
C ASP A 746 21.83 15.51 -12.17
N MET A 747 22.11 16.82 -12.26
CA MET A 747 22.51 17.49 -13.51
C MET A 747 24.02 17.36 -13.75
N VAL A 748 24.45 16.12 -14.01
CA VAL A 748 25.86 15.71 -14.08
C VAL A 748 26.55 15.98 -15.42
N GLN A 749 25.82 16.10 -16.53
CA GLN A 749 26.38 16.36 -17.86
C GLN A 749 26.58 17.87 -18.11
N PRO A 750 27.52 18.29 -18.99
CA PRO A 750 27.72 19.71 -19.30
C PRO A 750 26.44 20.41 -19.78
N GLN A 751 25.66 19.76 -20.65
CA GLN A 751 24.40 20.29 -21.19
C GLN A 751 23.30 20.41 -20.12
N GLU A 752 23.32 19.54 -19.12
CA GLU A 752 22.41 19.61 -17.97
C GLU A 752 22.77 20.80 -17.06
N ARG A 753 24.06 21.06 -16.85
CA ARG A 753 24.54 22.28 -16.17
C ARG A 753 24.24 23.56 -16.95
N ASP A 754 24.37 23.53 -18.27
CA ASP A 754 23.95 24.64 -19.14
C ASP A 754 22.43 24.87 -19.05
N PHE A 755 21.62 23.81 -18.97
CA PHE A 755 20.19 23.92 -18.72
C PHE A 755 19.89 24.62 -17.38
N LEU A 756 20.50 24.18 -16.28
CA LEU A 756 20.36 24.82 -14.96
C LEU A 756 20.71 26.30 -15.00
N ARG A 757 21.88 26.63 -15.55
CA ARG A 757 22.40 27.99 -15.62
C ARG A 757 21.51 28.89 -16.48
N ASN A 758 21.16 28.45 -17.68
CA ASN A 758 20.53 29.29 -18.68
C ASN A 758 18.99 29.35 -18.54
N THR A 759 18.37 28.34 -17.93
CA THR A 759 16.90 28.16 -17.83
C THR A 759 16.36 28.29 -16.41
N LEU A 760 17.01 27.69 -15.42
CA LEU A 760 16.58 27.77 -14.02
C LEU A 760 17.31 28.88 -13.23
N LYS A 761 18.30 29.52 -13.87
CA LYS A 761 19.17 30.58 -13.33
C LYS A 761 19.88 30.20 -12.02
N VAL A 762 20.22 28.91 -11.89
CA VAL A 762 20.99 28.36 -10.76
C VAL A 762 22.30 27.75 -11.23
N ASN A 763 23.28 27.71 -10.32
CA ASN A 763 24.45 26.86 -10.40
C ASN A 763 24.44 25.89 -9.22
N TYR A 764 24.76 24.63 -9.48
CA TYR A 764 25.07 23.64 -8.46
C TYR A 764 26.56 23.35 -8.50
N GLU A 765 27.25 23.79 -7.44
CA GLU A 765 28.62 23.41 -7.15
C GLU A 765 28.56 22.41 -5.99
N LEU A 766 29.44 21.40 -6.01
CA LEU A 766 29.58 20.49 -4.87
C LEU A 766 29.81 21.34 -3.61
N PRO A 767 29.04 21.12 -2.52
CA PRO A 767 29.16 21.97 -1.34
C PRO A 767 30.59 21.89 -0.81
N THR A 768 31.28 23.03 -0.83
CA THR A 768 32.57 23.15 -0.16
C THR A 768 32.36 22.96 1.33
N ASP A 769 33.27 22.20 1.94
CA ASP A 769 33.01 21.25 3.04
C ASP A 769 32.62 21.87 4.41
N SER A 770 32.23 23.15 4.44
CA SER A 770 31.97 23.95 5.65
C SER A 770 30.52 24.39 5.87
N ILE A 771 29.63 24.26 4.87
CA ILE A 771 28.20 24.64 4.99
C ILE A 771 27.31 23.42 4.71
N GLN A 772 26.62 22.95 5.75
CA GLN A 772 25.54 21.96 5.63
C GLN A 772 24.19 22.67 5.70
N ALA A 773 23.29 22.38 4.77
CA ALA A 773 21.94 22.94 4.77
C ALA A 773 21.15 22.42 5.98
N SER A 774 20.48 23.32 6.70
CA SER A 774 19.63 22.97 7.84
C SER A 774 18.18 22.73 7.42
N GLY A 775 17.39 22.08 8.28
CA GLY A 775 15.94 21.89 8.09
C GLY A 775 15.10 23.16 8.28
N VAL A 776 15.73 24.32 8.38
CA VAL A 776 15.12 25.63 8.69
C VAL A 776 15.54 26.64 7.63
N VAL A 777 14.56 27.35 7.06
CA VAL A 777 14.73 28.28 5.95
C VAL A 777 14.29 29.67 6.38
N ASN A 778 15.06 30.68 5.98
CA ASN A 778 14.75 32.09 6.13
C ASN A 778 14.58 32.73 4.75
N GLY A 779 13.45 33.39 4.50
CA GLY A 779 13.15 34.02 3.22
C GLY A 779 11.75 34.62 3.17
N LEU A 780 11.51 35.55 2.23
CA LEU A 780 10.21 36.23 2.06
C LEU A 780 9.63 36.88 3.35
N GLY A 781 10.50 37.25 4.31
CA GLY A 781 10.09 37.80 5.61
C GLY A 781 9.66 36.76 6.66
N MET A 782 9.92 35.48 6.41
CA MET A 782 9.49 34.35 7.25
C MET A 782 10.67 33.45 7.62
N THR A 783 10.50 32.71 8.72
CA THR A 783 11.34 31.57 9.12
C THR A 783 10.44 30.36 9.31
N PHE A 784 10.79 29.23 8.69
CA PHE A 784 9.97 28.02 8.70
C PHE A 784 10.82 26.75 8.55
N ASP A 785 10.23 25.60 8.85
CA ASP A 785 10.86 24.29 8.72
C ASP A 785 10.16 23.37 7.72
N PHE A 786 10.90 22.36 7.27
CA PHE A 786 10.42 21.33 6.35
C PHE A 786 10.78 19.92 6.86
N HIS A 787 10.16 18.89 6.28
CA HIS A 787 10.45 17.50 6.61
C HIS A 787 11.86 17.10 6.17
N ASN A 788 12.86 17.30 7.03
CA ASN A 788 14.27 16.94 6.79
C ASN A 788 14.74 15.70 7.59
N GLN A 789 13.83 15.01 8.29
CA GLN A 789 14.11 13.81 9.07
C GLN A 789 13.05 12.74 8.84
N LEU A 790 13.47 11.47 8.81
CA LEU A 790 12.57 10.33 8.62
C LEU A 790 11.47 10.29 9.70
N ASN A 791 10.22 10.21 9.26
CA ASN A 791 9.04 10.30 10.11
C ASN A 791 7.86 9.53 9.48
N GLU A 792 6.77 9.36 10.23
CA GLU A 792 5.60 8.56 9.80
C GLU A 792 4.54 9.34 9.01
N ARG A 793 4.71 10.66 8.81
CA ARG A 793 3.69 11.58 8.26
C ARG A 793 3.97 12.06 6.84
N HIS A 794 5.24 12.32 6.50
CA HIS A 794 5.64 12.82 5.18
C HIS A 794 7.06 12.35 4.85
N TYR A 795 7.35 12.12 3.57
CA TYR A 795 8.71 11.79 3.14
C TYR A 795 9.70 12.90 3.52
N ALA A 796 10.99 12.54 3.66
CA ALA A 796 12.00 13.40 4.24
C ALA A 796 13.16 13.73 3.29
N VAL A 797 13.59 15.00 3.32
CA VAL A 797 14.71 15.56 2.56
C VAL A 797 15.95 15.58 3.47
N LEU A 798 16.71 14.48 3.50
CA LEU A 798 17.85 14.34 4.42
C LEU A 798 19.02 15.27 4.03
N HIS A 799 19.27 15.44 2.73
CA HIS A 799 20.37 16.24 2.18
C HIS A 799 19.82 17.31 1.24
N PRO A 800 19.25 18.41 1.78
CA PRO A 800 18.76 19.52 0.96
C PRO A 800 19.93 20.21 0.25
N GLU A 801 19.72 20.59 -1.02
CA GLU A 801 20.78 21.15 -1.87
C GLU A 801 20.99 22.65 -1.62
N ILE A 802 22.16 23.14 -2.01
CA ILE A 802 22.47 24.57 -2.06
C ILE A 802 22.57 24.97 -3.53
N LEU A 803 21.68 25.88 -3.97
CA LEU A 803 21.62 26.36 -5.37
C LEU A 803 21.99 27.84 -5.43
N SER A 804 23.17 28.14 -5.98
CA SER A 804 23.66 29.51 -6.09
C SER A 804 23.01 30.25 -7.26
N PRO A 805 22.57 31.51 -7.10
CA PRO A 805 22.04 32.29 -8.22
C PRO A 805 23.13 32.60 -9.26
N VAL A 806 22.74 32.75 -10.53
CA VAL A 806 23.61 33.24 -11.60
C VAL A 806 23.04 34.49 -12.26
N GLU A 807 23.91 35.27 -12.90
CA GLU A 807 23.54 36.47 -13.67
C GLU A 807 22.78 37.49 -12.80
N SER A 808 21.57 37.90 -13.17
CA SER A 808 20.73 38.82 -12.39
C SER A 808 19.70 38.12 -11.49
N ALA A 809 19.82 36.81 -11.27
CA ALA A 809 19.01 36.10 -10.29
C ALA A 809 19.44 36.43 -8.84
N ILE A 810 18.52 36.26 -7.90
CA ILE A 810 18.72 36.56 -6.48
C ILE A 810 18.59 35.30 -5.63
N CYS A 811 19.31 35.24 -4.51
CA CYS A 811 19.02 34.29 -3.43
C CYS A 811 17.76 34.78 -2.71
N ALA A 812 16.62 34.12 -2.97
CA ALA A 812 15.31 34.50 -2.45
C ALA A 812 15.01 33.87 -1.09
N MET A 813 15.62 32.70 -0.81
CA MET A 813 15.58 32.04 0.49
C MET A 813 16.96 31.45 0.83
N ARG A 814 17.29 31.36 2.12
CA ARG A 814 18.57 30.87 2.64
C ARG A 814 18.33 29.91 3.80
N TYR A 815 19.09 28.82 3.90
CA TYR A 815 19.03 27.98 5.11
C TYR A 815 19.61 28.75 6.30
N GLU A 816 19.13 28.45 7.51
CA GLU A 816 19.63 29.08 8.74
C GLU A 816 21.14 28.88 8.93
N ALA A 817 21.66 27.70 8.59
CA ALA A 817 23.10 27.39 8.62
C ALA A 817 23.93 28.07 7.49
N GLY A 818 23.29 28.82 6.59
CA GLY A 818 23.89 29.39 5.39
C GLY A 818 23.63 28.56 4.13
N GLY A 819 23.99 29.11 2.97
CA GLY A 819 23.68 28.52 1.67
C GLY A 819 22.28 28.90 1.15
N SER A 820 22.20 29.11 -0.17
CA SER A 820 20.97 29.48 -0.87
C SER A 820 20.00 28.30 -0.97
N ALA A 821 18.80 28.46 -0.40
CA ALA A 821 17.73 27.46 -0.36
C ALA A 821 16.71 27.67 -1.49
N ALA A 822 16.60 28.89 -2.02
CA ALA A 822 15.83 29.16 -3.24
C ALA A 822 16.41 30.35 -4.01
N VAL A 823 16.29 30.29 -5.33
CA VAL A 823 16.72 31.34 -6.26
C VAL A 823 15.53 31.87 -7.04
N GLY A 824 15.40 33.19 -7.09
CA GLY A 824 14.41 33.88 -7.91
C GLY A 824 15.06 34.63 -9.07
N TYR A 825 14.48 34.54 -10.26
CA TYR A 825 14.81 35.35 -11.43
C TYR A 825 13.56 36.00 -11.99
N LYS A 826 13.66 37.29 -12.31
CA LYS A 826 12.60 38.09 -12.93
C LYS A 826 13.22 38.95 -14.02
N GLY A 827 13.28 38.40 -15.23
CA GLY A 827 13.76 39.09 -16.43
C GLY A 827 12.66 39.84 -17.16
N THR A 828 13.03 40.49 -18.26
CA THR A 828 12.09 41.02 -19.27
C THR A 828 11.71 39.97 -20.31
N ASP A 829 12.45 38.87 -20.35
CA ASP A 829 12.24 37.69 -21.18
C ASP A 829 11.32 36.67 -20.48
N TYR A 830 11.68 36.20 -19.28
CA TYR A 830 10.87 35.27 -18.48
C TYR A 830 11.14 35.40 -16.97
N SER A 831 10.43 34.59 -16.18
CA SER A 831 10.63 34.50 -14.73
C SER A 831 10.71 33.04 -14.26
N VAL A 832 11.54 32.78 -13.24
CA VAL A 832 11.66 31.46 -12.63
C VAL A 832 11.94 31.56 -11.13
N PHE A 833 11.35 30.67 -10.34
CA PHE A 833 11.64 30.48 -8.93
C PHE A 833 12.01 29.01 -8.69
N THR A 834 13.24 28.77 -8.24
CA THR A 834 13.82 27.43 -8.09
C THR A 834 14.14 27.17 -6.62
N MET A 835 13.46 26.21 -5.99
CA MET A 835 13.65 25.81 -4.59
C MET A 835 14.48 24.53 -4.49
N ALA A 836 15.55 24.56 -3.69
CA ALA A 836 16.48 23.45 -3.47
C ALA A 836 15.98 22.40 -2.45
N PHE A 837 14.69 22.49 -2.12
CA PHE A 837 13.90 21.53 -1.37
C PHE A 837 12.48 21.51 -1.96
N PRO A 838 11.72 20.42 -1.80
CA PRO A 838 10.33 20.31 -2.27
C PRO A 838 9.41 21.21 -1.45
N PHE A 839 8.50 21.93 -2.11
CA PHE A 839 7.55 22.84 -1.46
C PHE A 839 6.55 22.08 -0.57
N GLU A 840 6.11 20.90 -1.02
CA GLU A 840 5.21 20.01 -0.28
C GLU A 840 5.78 19.53 1.05
N CYS A 841 7.12 19.55 1.23
CA CYS A 841 7.77 19.20 2.50
C CYS A 841 7.65 20.29 3.59
N VAL A 842 7.20 21.51 3.29
CA VAL A 842 7.00 22.57 4.29
C VAL A 842 5.86 22.18 5.24
N LYS A 843 6.16 22.08 6.54
CA LYS A 843 5.27 21.40 7.50
C LYS A 843 3.95 22.14 7.71
N ASP A 844 4.04 23.46 7.93
CA ASP A 844 2.90 24.31 8.28
C ASP A 844 2.11 24.75 7.03
N GLU A 845 0.79 24.51 7.05
CA GLU A 845 -0.13 24.81 5.96
C GLU A 845 -0.25 26.32 5.70
N HIS A 846 -0.39 27.11 6.76
CA HIS A 846 -0.48 28.56 6.65
C HIS A 846 0.78 29.14 6.00
N THR A 847 1.95 28.62 6.37
CA THR A 847 3.24 28.93 5.78
C THR A 847 3.27 28.57 4.29
N ARG A 848 2.82 27.37 3.89
CA ARG A 848 2.69 27.01 2.46
C ARG A 848 1.87 28.04 1.69
N HIS A 849 0.72 28.46 2.22
CA HIS A 849 -0.15 29.46 1.59
C HIS A 849 0.54 30.83 1.42
N LEU A 850 1.25 31.30 2.45
CA LEU A 850 1.99 32.56 2.40
C LEU A 850 3.17 32.50 1.41
N LEU A 851 3.94 31.41 1.41
CA LEU A 851 5.07 31.20 0.52
C LEU A 851 4.64 31.12 -0.94
N MET A 852 3.64 30.28 -1.27
CA MET A 852 3.15 30.13 -2.64
C MET A 852 2.64 31.46 -3.19
N ARG A 853 1.85 32.21 -2.41
CA ARG A 853 1.41 33.56 -2.80
C ARG A 853 2.58 34.53 -3.03
N GLY A 854 3.61 34.50 -2.18
CA GLY A 854 4.80 35.32 -2.33
C GLY A 854 5.61 34.98 -3.59
N ILE A 855 5.74 33.68 -3.89
CA ILE A 855 6.40 33.17 -5.10
C ILE A 855 5.63 33.59 -6.36
N LEU A 856 4.31 33.36 -6.39
CA LEU A 856 3.47 33.74 -7.53
C LEU A 856 3.52 35.24 -7.79
N ASN A 857 3.37 36.09 -6.77
CA ASN A 857 3.50 37.55 -6.92
C ASN A 857 4.90 38.00 -7.42
N TYR A 858 5.94 37.18 -7.23
CA TYR A 858 7.27 37.45 -7.75
C TYR A 858 7.39 37.05 -9.23
N ILE A 859 7.02 35.83 -9.61
CA ILE A 859 7.19 35.34 -11.00
C ILE A 859 6.08 35.80 -11.95
N MET A 860 4.84 35.92 -11.47
CA MET A 860 3.71 36.45 -12.22
C MET A 860 3.73 37.97 -12.15
N ASN A 861 3.72 38.62 -13.30
CA ASN A 861 3.42 40.05 -13.38
C ASN A 861 1.89 40.22 -13.31
N ASP A 862 1.41 40.51 -12.12
CA ASP A 862 0.08 41.08 -11.82
C ASP A 862 0.25 42.54 -11.35
#